data_AF-A0A815UNL0-F1
#
_entry.id   AF-A0A815UNL0-F1
#
_cell.length_a   1.000
_cell.length_b   1.000
_cell.length_c   1.000
_cell.angle_alpha   90.00
_cell.angle_beta   90.00
_cell.angle_gamma   90.00
#
_symmetry.space_group_name_H-M   'P 1'
#
loop_
_entity.id
_entity.type
_entity.pdbx_description
1 polymer ?
#
loop_
_entity_poly.entity_id
_entity_poly.type
_entity_poly.pdbx_seq_one_letter_code
_entity_poly.pdbx_strand_id
1 'polypeptide(L)'
;MSEMNIPYFDENRRSQFNTKLFQNIKTIQKGIGYDFLIMIVTLLNIPCGVVICLSINWKLSSILLFTIPVIVGSSLITSKLVSNETEIELQTYSTAEHIVQEVINSVRTVFSLNGAKFEQQRYENELDPNRWSSTRKGAIFGIFTGVLSLGTYIVYAIGFIFGSLLILYGRNELNIADNIKANHFQHKYNQQNFGVCFQSVTEGQGAAVSVFQLIDEEREENVNEKGVLEENLLDEDSVPNFIGDIQFKNINLVYPSRTDITALHNLSLTARANRTTALVGSSGSGKSSCMSLLLRFYEPSSGEITINDRSITNYKINQVRENIGIVDQEATLFGMTIYENIRLGKLNATRKEIEEAAKQANAHHFIMKLSNKYDTLVGEHGIQLSGGERQCIALARALVKQPSILLLDEATSALDTVSEKIVQEALDRARKNRTTIIIAHRLTTIQNADKIYVLDKGRVIEEGTHETLMKKEGTYQRTVKKQQIQRLTDNDNNKDNNLIMSGATEEDQKQRTEYHRLLSESELVNMDKDNFVSAKRQFVFLRLLAMNKSEWATILVGCVFSLLSGLCEPLYAILLTKIIKSFNSCDPLQNFHQILISSSIFLLLGIALLIIRFFQFTAFAISGSKLTQRIRAKAFACLLRQEVAYFDRPENSCGAISTRLSSKAAAIQDMSGVRLGVICEAVAIVGFGLLFGLFFSWQLTLIAFFLMILVTSITFLFIYLQVVLENRYDAIIEQASTLAVETLQNIRTVKQLCVEKEILRQYSAMIRKASLMSYKFEFLVGIVTGIHWAAAPLMLLLIYWLSIILIENNKLNQHHVIMVVAFTMFMTESLVIVGTLSSRIGSSISAAQDFFDLFDRTPCIDNASSEGQQLETFRGEIQFEQVKFAYPTRPTALILNKFQLTIKPGQRVALVGTYGCGKTTIIQLLERFYDVTHGQLLIDGVDIRKLNLQWIRSHFGLVSQQPILFDLTIAENITYGLENIPMDDIINAAKKANIHEFIQQLPQGYNTNVGNKGCLLSGGEKQRISIARALLRQPKVLLFDEPTSAMDSHNEQVIQETLEEVQVEDPTRTSIIVAHRLSTIRSCDFICVLDKGHIVEIGTHKELIQQCGNYYQMFTTQHNF
;
A
#
# COMPACT_ATOMS: atom_id res chain seq x y z
N MET A 1 -11.39 -5.67 19.69
CA MET A 1 -10.24 -6.30 19.00
C MET A 1 -9.12 -6.75 19.93
N SER A 2 -8.50 -5.90 20.75
CA SER A 2 -7.38 -6.33 21.61
C SER A 2 -7.78 -7.41 22.62
N GLU A 3 -9.07 -7.51 22.95
CA GLU A 3 -9.62 -8.54 23.83
C GLU A 3 -9.78 -9.90 23.12
N MET A 4 -10.06 -9.93 21.81
CA MET A 4 -10.30 -11.16 21.03
C MET A 4 -9.15 -12.16 21.09
N ASN A 5 -9.45 -13.46 21.13
CA ASN A 5 -8.45 -14.50 21.32
C ASN A 5 -7.48 -14.67 20.13
N ILE A 6 -6.27 -15.20 20.36
CA ILE A 6 -5.27 -15.40 19.29
C ILE A 6 -5.79 -16.26 18.11
N PRO A 7 -6.60 -17.33 18.32
CA PRO A 7 -7.30 -18.04 17.27
C PRO A 7 -8.02 -17.15 16.25
N TYR A 8 -8.74 -16.13 16.73
CA TYR A 8 -9.45 -15.19 15.87
C TYR A 8 -8.52 -14.53 14.86
N PHE A 9 -7.35 -14.07 15.34
CA PHE A 9 -6.35 -13.43 14.49
C PHE A 9 -5.68 -14.40 13.52
N ASP A 10 -5.63 -15.69 13.81
CA ASP A 10 -5.08 -16.69 12.90
C ASP A 10 -6.03 -17.01 11.74
N GLU A 11 -7.34 -17.04 12.00
CA GLU A 11 -8.37 -17.22 10.97
C GLU A 11 -8.54 -15.95 10.12
N ASN A 12 -8.39 -14.77 10.74
CA ASN A 12 -8.62 -13.46 10.11
C ASN A 12 -7.34 -12.71 9.71
N ARG A 13 -6.20 -13.41 9.46
CA ARG A 13 -4.94 -12.80 9.02
C ARG A 13 -5.07 -12.11 7.65
N ARG A 14 -5.56 -10.88 7.62
CA ARG A 14 -5.52 -10.01 6.44
C ARG A 14 -4.92 -8.68 6.86
N SER A 15 -3.69 -8.39 6.43
CA SER A 15 -3.07 -7.07 6.63
C SER A 15 -3.95 -5.92 6.12
N GLN A 16 -4.84 -6.19 5.16
CA GLN A 16 -5.83 -5.23 4.64
C GLN A 16 -6.99 -4.97 5.60
N PHE A 17 -7.24 -5.85 6.57
CA PHE A 17 -8.35 -5.72 7.52
C PHE A 17 -8.21 -4.48 8.39
N ASN A 18 -7.00 -4.20 8.89
CA ASN A 18 -6.75 -3.07 9.78
C ASN A 18 -6.98 -1.74 9.05
N THR A 19 -6.41 -1.56 7.86
CA THR A 19 -6.60 -0.34 7.05
C THR A 19 -8.05 -0.17 6.63
N LYS A 20 -8.72 -1.27 6.26
CA LYS A 20 -10.14 -1.27 5.87
C LYS A 20 -11.05 -0.94 7.04
N LEU A 21 -10.73 -1.34 8.27
CA LEU A 21 -11.49 -0.98 9.46
C LEU A 21 -11.50 0.53 9.69
N PHE A 22 -10.34 1.18 9.65
CA PHE A 22 -10.27 2.65 9.82
C PHE A 22 -10.98 3.40 8.71
N GLN A 23 -10.83 2.93 7.46
CA GLN A 23 -11.57 3.48 6.33
C GLN A 23 -13.09 3.32 6.54
N ASN A 24 -13.55 2.16 7.00
CA ASN A 24 -14.95 1.90 7.29
C ASN A 24 -15.47 2.81 8.42
N ILE A 25 -14.70 3.06 9.49
CA ILE A 25 -15.07 4.01 10.55
C ILE A 25 -15.27 5.42 9.99
N LYS A 26 -14.38 5.89 9.11
CA LYS A 26 -14.54 7.20 8.45
C LYS A 26 -15.78 7.24 7.55
N THR A 27 -16.08 6.15 6.83
CA THR A 27 -17.30 6.01 6.03
C THR A 27 -18.57 6.04 6.88
N ILE A 28 -18.56 5.40 8.06
CA ILE A 28 -19.67 5.44 9.03
C ILE A 28 -19.86 6.88 9.54
N GLN A 29 -18.78 7.55 9.94
CA GLN A 29 -18.84 8.95 10.39
C GLN A 29 -19.48 9.85 9.33
N LYS A 30 -19.07 9.70 8.07
CA LYS A 30 -19.65 10.44 6.94
C LYS A 30 -21.13 10.12 6.76
N GLY A 31 -21.49 8.84 6.79
CA GLY A 31 -22.87 8.37 6.59
C GLY A 31 -23.85 8.74 7.70
N ILE A 32 -23.40 8.97 8.94
CA ILE A 32 -24.25 9.38 10.08
C ILE A 32 -24.15 10.90 10.37
N GLY A 33 -23.13 11.56 9.84
CA GLY A 33 -22.85 12.98 10.06
C GLY A 33 -23.65 13.92 9.15
N TYR A 34 -22.96 14.87 8.53
CA TYR A 34 -23.56 15.95 7.74
C TYR A 34 -24.43 15.44 6.58
N ASP A 35 -24.05 14.34 5.93
CA ASP A 35 -24.79 13.77 4.79
C ASP A 35 -26.15 13.21 5.22
N PHE A 36 -26.26 12.63 6.42
CA PHE A 36 -27.53 12.17 6.98
C PHE A 36 -28.47 13.34 7.28
N LEU A 37 -27.95 14.43 7.83
CA LEU A 37 -28.71 15.66 8.08
C LEU A 37 -29.26 16.23 6.76
N ILE A 38 -28.43 16.35 5.73
CA ILE A 38 -28.88 16.83 4.41
C ILE A 38 -29.92 15.87 3.81
N MET A 39 -29.73 14.56 3.97
CA MET A 39 -30.71 13.57 3.52
C MET A 39 -32.07 13.79 4.18
N ILE A 40 -32.12 13.99 5.50
CA ILE A 40 -33.37 14.29 6.22
C ILE A 40 -33.98 15.60 5.72
N VAL A 41 -33.18 16.67 5.60
CA VAL A 41 -33.67 17.96 5.11
C VAL A 41 -34.26 17.82 3.70
N THR A 42 -33.61 17.05 2.83
CA THR A 42 -34.09 16.76 1.47
C THR A 42 -35.37 15.92 1.49
N LEU A 43 -35.42 14.90 2.34
CA LEU A 43 -36.58 14.02 2.51
C LEU A 43 -37.79 14.74 3.11
N LEU A 44 -37.59 15.78 3.91
CA LEU A 44 -38.66 16.65 4.41
C LEU A 44 -39.09 17.69 3.37
N ASN A 45 -38.14 18.25 2.61
CA ASN A 45 -38.41 19.28 1.61
C ASN A 45 -39.28 18.78 0.46
N ILE A 46 -39.05 17.56 -0.04
CA ILE A 46 -39.83 16.99 -1.16
C ILE A 46 -41.33 16.91 -0.83
N PRO A 47 -41.79 16.21 0.23
CA PRO A 47 -43.21 16.11 0.57
C PRO A 47 -43.81 17.47 0.96
N CYS A 48 -43.06 18.33 1.68
CA CYS A 48 -43.53 19.69 1.95
C CYS A 48 -43.77 20.47 0.65
N GLY A 49 -42.85 20.36 -0.31
CA GLY A 49 -43.00 20.94 -1.63
C GLY A 49 -44.21 20.43 -2.39
N VAL A 50 -44.43 19.11 -2.37
CA VAL A 50 -45.61 18.47 -2.98
C VAL A 50 -46.91 18.96 -2.32
N VAL A 51 -46.96 19.06 -0.99
CA VAL A 51 -48.13 19.57 -0.26
C VAL A 51 -48.39 21.03 -0.62
N ILE A 52 -47.35 21.87 -0.68
CA ILE A 52 -47.47 23.27 -1.12
C ILE A 52 -48.01 23.32 -2.56
N CYS A 53 -47.45 22.57 -3.50
CA CYS A 53 -47.93 22.51 -4.88
C CYS A 53 -49.41 22.08 -4.96
N LEU A 54 -49.78 20.99 -4.28
CA LEU A 54 -51.16 20.49 -4.24
C LEU A 54 -52.13 21.50 -3.61
N SER A 55 -51.69 22.26 -2.60
CA SER A 55 -52.49 23.31 -1.97
C SER A 55 -52.73 24.51 -2.88
N ILE A 56 -51.77 24.83 -3.75
CA ILE A 56 -51.89 25.91 -4.74
C ILE A 56 -52.85 25.47 -5.85
N ASN A 57 -52.62 24.30 -6.45
CA ASN A 57 -53.57 23.70 -7.38
C ASN A 57 -53.36 22.20 -7.53
N TRP A 58 -54.32 21.41 -7.07
CA TRP A 58 -54.19 19.95 -7.09
C TRP A 58 -54.23 19.38 -8.51
N LYS A 59 -55.00 19.96 -9.45
CA LYS A 59 -55.15 19.45 -10.83
C LYS A 59 -53.84 19.58 -11.61
N LEU A 60 -53.25 20.78 -11.59
CA LEU A 60 -51.95 21.06 -12.23
C LEU A 60 -50.82 20.25 -11.57
N SER A 61 -50.79 20.23 -10.23
CA SER A 61 -49.76 19.53 -9.48
C SER A 61 -49.80 18.02 -9.71
N SER A 62 -50.99 17.41 -9.85
CA SER A 62 -51.12 15.97 -10.12
C SER A 62 -50.46 15.56 -11.45
N ILE A 63 -50.56 16.39 -12.49
CA ILE A 63 -49.92 16.14 -13.78
C ILE A 63 -48.40 16.32 -13.69
N LEU A 64 -47.94 17.35 -12.98
CA LEU A 64 -46.51 17.56 -12.77
C LEU A 64 -45.89 16.43 -11.93
N LEU A 65 -46.61 15.91 -10.93
CA LEU A 65 -46.18 14.76 -10.13
C LEU A 65 -46.05 13.47 -10.96
N PHE A 66 -46.87 13.28 -12.00
CA PHE A 66 -46.81 12.11 -12.89
C PHE A 66 -45.46 11.96 -13.61
N THR A 67 -44.69 13.04 -13.69
CA THR A 67 -43.39 13.06 -14.36
C THR A 67 -42.21 12.71 -13.44
N ILE A 68 -42.41 12.77 -12.10
CA ILE A 68 -41.40 12.39 -11.12
C ILE A 68 -40.96 10.92 -11.29
N PRO A 69 -41.86 9.91 -11.42
CA PRO A 69 -41.45 8.52 -11.63
C PRO A 69 -40.54 8.33 -12.86
N VAL A 70 -40.73 9.12 -13.92
CA VAL A 70 -39.91 9.05 -15.13
C VAL A 70 -38.50 9.60 -14.87
N ILE A 71 -38.39 10.72 -14.16
CA ILE A 71 -37.10 11.33 -13.76
C ILE A 71 -36.35 10.39 -12.80
N VAL A 72 -37.04 9.90 -11.76
CA VAL A 72 -36.47 8.97 -10.77
C VAL A 72 -36.06 7.65 -11.44
N GLY A 73 -36.93 7.07 -12.27
CA GLY A 73 -36.65 5.84 -13.01
C GLY A 73 -35.44 5.98 -13.94
N SER A 74 -35.34 7.09 -14.68
CA SER A 74 -34.18 7.40 -15.51
C SER A 74 -32.90 7.53 -14.68
N SER A 75 -32.95 8.23 -13.54
CA SER A 75 -31.81 8.36 -12.63
C SER A 75 -31.36 7.02 -12.03
N LEU A 76 -32.29 6.13 -11.66
CA LEU A 76 -31.97 4.79 -11.13
C LEU A 76 -31.31 3.91 -12.19
N ILE A 77 -31.84 3.93 -13.42
CA ILE A 77 -31.24 3.19 -14.56
C ILE A 77 -29.83 3.71 -14.84
N THR A 78 -29.65 5.04 -14.84
CA THR A 78 -28.34 5.68 -15.01
C THR A 78 -27.35 5.21 -13.96
N SER A 79 -27.74 5.26 -12.68
CA SER A 79 -26.91 4.84 -11.57
C SER A 79 -26.48 3.37 -11.73
N LYS A 80 -27.41 2.50 -12.11
CA LYS A 80 -27.12 1.07 -12.33
C LYS A 80 -26.15 0.85 -13.49
N LEU A 81 -26.38 1.47 -14.64
CA LEU A 81 -25.52 1.32 -15.81
C LEU A 81 -24.12 1.90 -15.57
N VAL A 82 -24.02 3.08 -14.97
CA VAL A 82 -22.73 3.69 -14.63
C VAL A 82 -21.97 2.85 -13.60
N SER A 83 -22.66 2.25 -12.62
CA SER A 83 -22.02 1.36 -11.65
C SER A 83 -21.45 0.10 -12.30
N ASN A 84 -22.22 -0.55 -13.18
CA ASN A 84 -21.75 -1.73 -13.91
C ASN A 84 -20.53 -1.40 -14.80
N GLU A 85 -20.55 -0.28 -15.50
CA GLU A 85 -19.40 0.15 -16.30
C GLU A 85 -18.18 0.49 -15.45
N THR A 86 -18.39 1.04 -14.24
CA THR A 86 -17.29 1.33 -13.30
C THR A 86 -16.65 0.04 -12.80
N GLU A 87 -17.44 -1.02 -12.58
CA GLU A 87 -16.92 -2.33 -12.23
C GLU A 87 -16.09 -2.94 -13.37
N ILE A 88 -16.58 -2.86 -14.61
CA ILE A 88 -15.84 -3.31 -15.81
C ILE A 88 -14.55 -2.50 -15.98
N GLU A 89 -14.58 -1.19 -15.75
CA GLU A 89 -13.41 -0.30 -15.81
C GLU A 89 -12.34 -0.74 -14.78
N LEU A 90 -12.75 -1.06 -13.54
CA LEU A 90 -11.84 -1.56 -12.50
C LEU A 90 -11.28 -2.94 -12.84
N GLN A 91 -12.12 -3.87 -13.30
CA GLN A 91 -11.69 -5.22 -13.68
C GLN A 91 -10.71 -5.20 -14.85
N THR A 92 -10.98 -4.42 -15.89
CA THR A 92 -10.08 -4.27 -17.06
C THR A 92 -8.75 -3.60 -16.70
N TYR A 93 -8.71 -2.70 -15.71
CA TYR A 93 -7.45 -2.13 -15.25
C TYR A 93 -6.65 -3.09 -14.36
N SER A 94 -7.32 -3.99 -13.63
CA SER A 94 -6.65 -4.92 -12.72
C SER A 94 -5.65 -5.86 -13.40
N THR A 95 -5.85 -6.18 -14.69
CA THR A 95 -4.90 -6.98 -15.49
C THR A 95 -3.62 -6.19 -15.75
N ALA A 96 -3.74 -4.93 -16.17
CA ALA A 96 -2.61 -4.02 -16.34
C ALA A 96 -1.88 -3.74 -15.01
N GLU A 97 -2.62 -3.61 -13.90
CA GLU A 97 -2.05 -3.45 -12.56
C GLU A 97 -1.23 -4.68 -12.13
N HIS A 98 -1.71 -5.88 -12.44
CA HIS A 98 -0.96 -7.11 -12.16
C HIS A 98 0.39 -7.15 -12.88
N ILE A 99 0.44 -6.71 -14.15
CA ILE A 99 1.70 -6.63 -14.90
C ILE A 99 2.67 -5.66 -14.21
N VAL A 100 2.18 -4.49 -13.77
CA VAL A 100 3.01 -3.54 -13.00
C VAL A 100 3.57 -4.22 -11.75
N GLN A 101 2.74 -4.92 -10.98
CA GLN A 101 3.19 -5.57 -9.75
C GLN A 101 4.24 -6.65 -10.02
N GLU A 102 3.99 -7.49 -11.02
CA GLU A 102 4.89 -8.55 -11.47
C GLU A 102 6.25 -8.00 -11.92
N VAL A 103 6.24 -6.96 -12.76
CA VAL A 103 7.43 -6.31 -13.32
C VAL A 103 8.22 -5.56 -12.26
N ILE A 104 7.56 -4.78 -11.39
CA ILE A 104 8.25 -4.00 -10.35
C ILE A 104 8.84 -4.90 -9.27
N ASN A 105 8.14 -5.96 -8.85
CA ASN A 105 8.71 -6.94 -7.90
C ASN A 105 9.92 -7.68 -8.49
N SER A 106 9.96 -7.81 -9.81
CA SER A 106 10.98 -8.59 -10.55
C SER A 106 11.92 -7.70 -11.35
N VAL A 107 12.03 -6.41 -11.00
CA VAL A 107 12.64 -5.39 -11.85
C VAL A 107 14.10 -5.70 -12.20
N ARG A 108 14.84 -6.34 -11.27
CA ARG A 108 16.22 -6.77 -11.50
C ARG A 108 16.31 -7.81 -12.63
N THR A 109 15.40 -8.78 -12.65
CA THR A 109 15.30 -9.80 -13.71
C THR A 109 14.88 -9.18 -15.04
N VAL A 110 13.94 -8.24 -15.03
CA VAL A 110 13.51 -7.52 -16.24
C VAL A 110 14.68 -6.75 -16.85
N PHE A 111 15.47 -6.06 -16.01
CA PHE A 111 16.63 -5.28 -16.44
C PHE A 111 17.80 -6.13 -16.92
N SER A 112 18.15 -7.22 -16.23
CA SER A 112 19.22 -8.14 -16.68
C SER A 112 18.89 -8.77 -18.04
N LEU A 113 17.60 -8.99 -18.31
CA LEU A 113 17.12 -9.58 -19.56
C LEU A 113 16.79 -8.54 -20.64
N ASN A 114 17.08 -7.25 -20.45
CA ASN A 114 16.68 -6.19 -21.39
C ASN A 114 15.17 -6.20 -21.75
N GLY A 115 14.31 -6.68 -20.85
CA GLY A 115 12.87 -6.86 -21.08
C GLY A 115 12.03 -5.58 -20.97
N ALA A 116 12.63 -4.42 -20.68
CA ALA A 116 11.90 -3.18 -20.41
C ALA A 116 10.96 -2.76 -21.57
N LYS A 117 11.41 -2.87 -22.83
CA LYS A 117 10.58 -2.52 -24.00
C LYS A 117 9.41 -3.50 -24.18
N PHE A 118 9.68 -4.79 -23.98
CA PHE A 118 8.66 -5.84 -24.06
C PHE A 118 7.55 -5.61 -23.02
N GLU A 119 7.92 -5.35 -21.77
CA GLU A 119 6.93 -5.08 -20.72
C GLU A 119 6.18 -3.77 -20.91
N GLN A 120 6.85 -2.73 -21.44
CA GLN A 120 6.17 -1.49 -21.81
C GLN A 120 5.06 -1.74 -22.84
N GLN A 121 5.34 -2.50 -23.90
CA GLN A 121 4.35 -2.84 -24.92
C GLN A 121 3.22 -3.72 -24.36
N ARG A 122 3.57 -4.71 -23.54
CA ARG A 122 2.60 -5.59 -22.85
C ARG A 122 1.63 -4.77 -22.00
N TYR A 123 2.14 -3.81 -21.22
CA TYR A 123 1.32 -2.91 -20.42
C TYR A 123 0.45 -1.97 -21.27
N GLU A 124 1.00 -1.39 -22.34
CA GLU A 124 0.26 -0.48 -23.23
C GLU A 124 -0.92 -1.18 -23.92
N ASN A 125 -0.75 -2.43 -24.35
CA ASN A 125 -1.81 -3.25 -24.95
C ASN A 125 -2.97 -3.51 -23.97
N GLU A 126 -2.67 -3.73 -22.69
CA GLU A 126 -3.68 -3.98 -21.65
C GLU A 126 -4.42 -2.70 -21.20
N LEU A 127 -3.94 -1.50 -21.56
CA LEU A 127 -4.65 -0.26 -21.26
C LEU A 127 -5.81 0.06 -22.21
N ASP A 128 -5.84 -0.52 -23.42
CA ASP A 128 -6.85 -0.22 -24.43
C ASP A 128 -8.29 -0.63 -24.05
N PRO A 129 -8.53 -1.83 -23.48
CA PRO A 129 -9.85 -2.21 -22.98
C PRO A 129 -10.39 -1.24 -21.92
N ASN A 130 -9.51 -0.79 -21.02
CA ASN A 130 -9.86 0.18 -19.98
C ASN A 130 -10.27 1.53 -20.58
N ARG A 131 -9.57 2.03 -21.60
CA ARG A 131 -9.94 3.26 -22.33
C ARG A 131 -11.35 3.16 -22.92
N TRP A 132 -11.67 2.03 -23.55
CA TRP A 132 -12.96 1.84 -24.21
C TRP A 132 -14.11 1.84 -23.19
N SER A 133 -13.95 1.10 -22.08
CA SER A 133 -14.93 1.10 -20.97
C SER A 133 -15.15 2.51 -20.39
N SER A 134 -14.07 3.25 -20.13
CA SER A 134 -14.14 4.63 -19.60
C SER A 134 -14.87 5.58 -20.58
N THR A 135 -14.67 5.41 -21.88
CA THR A 135 -15.34 6.20 -22.91
C THR A 135 -16.83 5.87 -23.01
N ARG A 136 -17.19 4.58 -22.98
CA ARG A 136 -18.59 4.11 -22.99
C ARG A 136 -19.35 4.61 -21.76
N LYS A 137 -18.72 4.58 -20.58
CA LYS A 137 -19.25 5.16 -19.35
C LYS A 137 -19.59 6.64 -19.51
N GLY A 138 -18.70 7.43 -20.11
CA GLY A 138 -18.97 8.84 -20.41
C GLY A 138 -20.11 9.07 -21.39
N ALA A 139 -20.23 8.25 -22.44
CA ALA A 139 -21.34 8.33 -23.39
C ALA A 139 -22.69 7.98 -22.75
N ILE A 140 -22.74 6.90 -21.95
CA ILE A 140 -23.92 6.53 -21.16
C ILE A 140 -24.32 7.70 -20.24
N PHE A 141 -23.36 8.25 -19.49
CA PHE A 141 -23.62 9.39 -18.62
C PHE A 141 -24.19 10.60 -19.39
N GLY A 142 -23.67 10.89 -20.59
CA GLY A 142 -24.16 11.93 -21.47
C GLY A 142 -25.59 11.72 -21.96
N ILE A 143 -25.93 10.51 -22.44
CA ILE A 143 -27.29 10.15 -22.88
C ILE A 143 -28.28 10.36 -21.75
N PHE A 144 -28.00 9.80 -20.58
CA PHE A 144 -28.95 9.83 -19.48
C PHE A 144 -29.10 11.21 -18.85
N THR A 145 -28.00 11.98 -18.71
CA THR A 145 -28.08 13.39 -18.31
C THR A 145 -28.90 14.21 -19.32
N GLY A 146 -28.76 13.90 -20.62
CA GLY A 146 -29.59 14.46 -21.68
C GLY A 146 -31.07 14.08 -21.57
N VAL A 147 -31.39 12.83 -21.26
CA VAL A 147 -32.77 12.35 -21.02
C VAL A 147 -33.40 13.02 -19.80
N LEU A 148 -32.65 13.18 -18.70
CA LEU A 148 -33.10 13.91 -17.52
C LEU A 148 -33.40 15.38 -17.83
N SER A 149 -32.52 16.02 -18.63
CA SER A 149 -32.72 17.39 -19.10
C SER A 149 -33.97 17.48 -19.97
N LEU A 150 -34.10 16.62 -20.99
CA LEU A 150 -35.28 16.55 -21.86
C LEU A 150 -36.57 16.34 -21.06
N GLY A 151 -36.56 15.40 -20.11
CA GLY A 151 -37.67 15.16 -19.20
C GLY A 151 -38.10 16.44 -18.48
N THR A 152 -37.14 17.17 -17.90
CA THR A 152 -37.40 18.45 -17.22
C THR A 152 -38.07 19.49 -18.13
N TYR A 153 -37.60 19.63 -19.37
CA TYR A 153 -38.19 20.55 -20.35
C TYR A 153 -39.57 20.12 -20.85
N ILE A 154 -39.82 18.80 -20.94
CA ILE A 154 -41.17 18.26 -21.21
C ILE A 154 -42.13 18.62 -20.07
N VAL A 155 -41.68 18.49 -18.81
CA VAL A 155 -42.47 18.88 -17.63
C VAL A 155 -42.88 20.34 -17.71
N TYR A 156 -41.96 21.23 -18.09
CA TYR A 156 -42.28 22.65 -18.28
C TYR A 156 -43.29 22.89 -19.38
N ALA A 157 -43.09 22.29 -20.55
CA ALA A 157 -43.98 22.48 -21.69
C ALA A 157 -45.41 22.01 -21.34
N ILE A 158 -45.55 20.83 -20.73
CA ILE A 158 -46.84 20.28 -20.28
C ILE A 158 -47.45 21.16 -19.20
N GLY A 159 -46.67 21.56 -18.19
CA GLY A 159 -47.11 22.42 -17.09
C GLY A 159 -47.67 23.76 -17.56
N PHE A 160 -46.99 24.42 -18.49
CA PHE A 160 -47.45 25.69 -19.05
C PHE A 160 -48.66 25.53 -19.99
N ILE A 161 -48.68 24.49 -20.85
CA ILE A 161 -49.82 24.23 -21.75
C ILE A 161 -51.07 23.90 -20.93
N PHE A 162 -50.98 22.94 -20.02
CA PHE A 162 -52.11 22.51 -19.20
C PHE A 162 -52.57 23.62 -18.24
N GLY A 163 -51.63 24.33 -17.62
CA GLY A 163 -51.94 25.48 -16.79
C GLY A 163 -52.63 26.60 -17.58
N SER A 164 -52.26 26.83 -18.85
CA SER A 164 -52.97 27.79 -19.71
C SER A 164 -54.37 27.32 -20.10
N LEU A 165 -54.57 26.02 -20.35
CA LEU A 165 -55.89 25.43 -20.60
C LEU A 165 -56.81 25.57 -19.37
N LEU A 166 -56.27 25.37 -18.16
CA LEU A 166 -57.01 25.59 -16.93
C LEU A 166 -57.41 27.05 -16.73
N ILE A 167 -56.57 28.00 -17.14
CA ILE A 167 -56.90 29.43 -17.10
C ILE A 167 -57.97 29.80 -18.14
N LEU A 168 -57.99 29.13 -19.31
CA LEU A 168 -58.94 29.39 -20.39
C LEU A 168 -60.31 28.74 -20.19
N TYR A 169 -60.34 27.50 -19.72
CA TYR A 169 -61.57 26.69 -19.63
C TYR A 169 -62.03 26.44 -18.19
N GLY A 170 -61.15 26.63 -17.19
CA GLY A 170 -61.49 26.51 -15.78
C GLY A 170 -62.18 27.78 -15.29
N ARG A 171 -63.39 27.64 -14.75
CA ARG A 171 -64.16 28.74 -14.13
C ARG A 171 -63.40 29.34 -12.92
N ASN A 172 -62.52 30.32 -13.14
CA ASN A 172 -61.85 31.12 -12.09
C ASN A 172 -61.11 30.32 -10.98
N GLU A 173 -60.75 29.05 -11.20
CA GLU A 173 -60.14 28.20 -10.16
C GLU A 173 -58.62 28.42 -10.00
N LEU A 174 -57.96 29.16 -10.89
CA LEU A 174 -56.49 29.21 -10.94
C LEU A 174 -56.01 30.58 -11.44
N ASN A 175 -55.33 31.35 -10.57
CA ASN A 175 -54.70 32.60 -10.98
C ASN A 175 -53.37 32.34 -11.69
N ILE A 176 -52.99 33.23 -12.60
CA ILE A 176 -51.72 33.20 -13.36
C ILE A 176 -50.51 33.02 -12.41
N ALA A 177 -50.52 33.72 -11.29
CA ALA A 177 -49.47 33.65 -10.28
C ALA A 177 -49.37 32.26 -9.63
N ASP A 178 -50.48 31.54 -9.47
CA ASP A 178 -50.53 30.23 -8.82
C ASP A 178 -50.01 29.14 -9.76
N ASN A 179 -50.25 29.26 -11.07
CA ASN A 179 -49.65 28.40 -12.10
C ASN A 179 -48.12 28.54 -12.16
N ILE A 180 -47.61 29.78 -12.11
CA ILE A 180 -46.17 30.06 -12.12
C ILE A 180 -45.51 29.56 -10.85
N LYS A 181 -46.11 29.81 -9.68
CA LYS A 181 -45.63 29.30 -8.39
C LYS A 181 -45.56 27.78 -8.39
N ALA A 182 -46.63 27.09 -8.79
CA ALA A 182 -46.66 25.63 -8.82
C ALA A 182 -45.56 25.03 -9.71
N ASN A 183 -45.36 25.56 -10.93
CA ASN A 183 -44.30 25.10 -11.83
C ASN A 183 -42.89 25.38 -11.28
N HIS A 184 -42.66 26.57 -10.72
CA HIS A 184 -41.35 26.96 -10.18
C HIS A 184 -40.98 26.17 -8.91
N PHE A 185 -41.93 26.00 -7.97
CA PHE A 185 -41.71 25.19 -6.77
C PHE A 185 -41.44 23.74 -7.13
N GLN A 186 -42.24 23.15 -8.03
CA GLN A 186 -42.04 21.77 -8.46
C GLN A 186 -40.64 21.54 -9.05
N HIS A 187 -40.14 22.48 -9.86
CA HIS A 187 -38.79 22.40 -10.40
C HIS A 187 -37.72 22.35 -9.31
N LYS A 188 -37.80 23.29 -8.36
CA LYS A 188 -36.83 23.42 -7.27
C LYS A 188 -36.77 22.16 -6.39
N TYR A 189 -37.90 21.50 -6.18
CA TYR A 189 -37.96 20.26 -5.40
C TYR A 189 -37.52 19.02 -6.20
N ASN A 190 -37.75 19.01 -7.52
CA ASN A 190 -37.28 17.93 -8.40
C ASN A 190 -35.75 17.91 -8.59
N GLN A 191 -35.06 19.04 -8.39
CA GLN A 191 -33.59 19.17 -8.50
C GLN A 191 -32.83 18.81 -7.21
N GLN A 192 -33.50 18.43 -6.12
CA GLN A 192 -32.79 18.13 -4.88
C GLN A 192 -32.00 16.81 -4.98
N ASN A 193 -30.72 16.89 -4.60
CA ASN A 193 -29.74 15.79 -4.69
C ASN A 193 -29.92 14.73 -3.59
N PHE A 194 -31.09 14.09 -3.53
CA PHE A 194 -31.33 12.97 -2.58
C PHE A 194 -30.35 11.82 -2.81
N GLY A 195 -30.08 11.47 -4.07
CA GLY A 195 -29.30 10.28 -4.43
C GLY A 195 -27.87 10.26 -3.87
N VAL A 196 -27.17 11.40 -3.86
CA VAL A 196 -25.77 11.49 -3.40
C VAL A 196 -25.66 11.30 -1.88
N CYS A 197 -26.60 11.88 -1.14
CA CYS A 197 -26.62 11.75 0.32
C CYS A 197 -27.09 10.36 0.73
N PHE A 198 -28.10 9.81 0.05
CA PHE A 198 -28.57 8.45 0.25
C PHE A 198 -27.45 7.43 0.02
N GLN A 199 -26.65 7.59 -1.04
CA GLN A 199 -25.50 6.74 -1.28
C GLN A 199 -24.52 6.74 -0.11
N SER A 200 -24.13 7.92 0.40
CA SER A 200 -23.19 8.03 1.53
C SER A 200 -23.73 7.38 2.81
N VAL A 201 -25.05 7.48 3.05
CA VAL A 201 -25.73 6.78 4.17
C VAL A 201 -25.69 5.27 3.97
N THR A 202 -25.98 4.76 2.75
CA THR A 202 -25.93 3.32 2.46
C THR A 202 -24.51 2.75 2.51
N GLU A 203 -23.50 3.49 2.06
CA GLU A 203 -22.08 3.14 2.22
C GLU A 203 -21.71 3.07 3.70
N GLY A 204 -22.18 4.04 4.50
CA GLY A 204 -22.05 4.04 5.95
C GLY A 204 -22.68 2.81 6.60
N GLN A 205 -23.87 2.39 6.16
CA GLN A 205 -24.52 1.15 6.63
C GLN A 205 -23.72 -0.10 6.26
N GLY A 206 -23.24 -0.21 5.02
CA GLY A 206 -22.43 -1.34 4.58
C GLY A 206 -21.10 -1.44 5.35
N ALA A 207 -20.44 -0.30 5.58
CA ALA A 207 -19.26 -0.23 6.43
C ALA A 207 -19.59 -0.61 7.89
N ALA A 208 -20.72 -0.15 8.42
CA ALA A 208 -21.19 -0.45 9.77
C ALA A 208 -21.39 -1.94 10.00
N VAL A 209 -21.95 -2.70 9.04
CA VAL A 209 -22.13 -4.16 9.17
C VAL A 209 -20.82 -4.85 9.53
N SER A 210 -19.73 -4.53 8.82
CA SER A 210 -18.42 -5.14 9.09
C SER A 210 -17.84 -4.77 10.46
N VAL A 211 -18.10 -3.55 10.94
CA VAL A 211 -17.61 -3.07 12.24
C VAL A 211 -18.45 -3.64 13.38
N PHE A 212 -19.79 -3.66 13.24
CA PHE A 212 -20.69 -4.21 14.25
C PHE A 212 -20.59 -5.71 14.37
N GLN A 213 -20.43 -6.42 13.24
CA GLN A 213 -20.16 -7.86 13.28
C GLN A 213 -18.94 -8.16 14.15
N LEU A 214 -17.87 -7.37 14.04
CA LEU A 214 -16.70 -7.52 14.89
C LEU A 214 -16.97 -7.21 16.37
N ILE A 215 -17.77 -6.18 16.66
CA ILE A 215 -18.14 -5.84 18.04
C ILE A 215 -19.01 -6.94 18.66
N ASP A 216 -19.90 -7.54 17.87
CA ASP A 216 -20.79 -8.61 18.31
C ASP A 216 -20.02 -9.93 18.47
N GLU A 217 -19.08 -10.25 17.57
CA GLU A 217 -18.14 -11.38 17.72
C GLU A 217 -17.34 -11.25 19.03
N GLU A 218 -16.84 -10.05 19.37
CA GLU A 218 -16.16 -9.80 20.65
C GLU A 218 -17.08 -10.02 21.85
N ARG A 219 -18.36 -9.63 21.77
CA ARG A 219 -19.34 -9.86 22.84
C ARG A 219 -19.63 -11.34 23.03
N GLU A 220 -19.77 -12.11 21.96
CA GLU A 220 -19.98 -13.56 22.03
C GLU A 220 -18.75 -14.27 22.63
N GLU A 221 -17.53 -13.90 22.22
CA GLU A 221 -16.30 -14.41 22.83
C GLU A 221 -16.22 -14.09 24.33
N ASN A 222 -16.47 -12.83 24.72
CA ASN A 222 -16.44 -12.39 26.12
C ASN A 222 -17.53 -13.05 26.99
N VAL A 223 -18.72 -13.32 26.43
CA VAL A 223 -19.79 -14.06 27.14
C VAL A 223 -19.44 -15.53 27.31
N ASN A 224 -18.86 -16.16 26.29
CA ASN A 224 -18.39 -17.54 26.37
C ASN A 224 -17.21 -17.70 27.35
N GLU A 225 -16.30 -16.72 27.42
CA GLU A 225 -15.23 -16.72 28.43
C GLU A 225 -15.78 -16.51 29.85
N LYS A 226 -16.66 -15.51 30.07
CA LYS A 226 -17.21 -15.24 31.41
C LYS A 226 -18.14 -16.35 31.91
N GLY A 227 -18.95 -16.94 31.03
CA GLY A 227 -19.87 -18.02 31.37
C GLY A 227 -19.19 -19.34 31.75
N VAL A 228 -17.93 -19.54 31.35
CA VAL A 228 -17.17 -20.77 31.64
C VAL A 228 -16.16 -20.58 32.78
N LEU A 229 -15.76 -19.35 33.10
CA LEU A 229 -14.59 -19.09 33.96
C LEU A 229 -14.88 -18.37 35.28
N GLU A 230 -15.95 -17.60 35.45
CA GLU A 230 -16.15 -16.83 36.70
C GLU A 230 -16.57 -17.66 37.93
N GLU A 231 -17.12 -18.88 37.76
CA GLU A 231 -17.53 -19.72 38.90
C GLU A 231 -16.37 -20.40 39.66
N ASN A 232 -15.14 -20.41 39.12
CA ASN A 232 -14.01 -21.17 39.70
C ASN A 232 -12.69 -20.37 39.87
N LEU A 233 -12.70 -19.04 39.72
CA LEU A 233 -11.50 -18.21 39.85
C LEU A 233 -11.25 -17.83 41.33
N LEU A 234 -10.00 -17.98 41.78
CA LEU A 234 -9.58 -17.61 43.13
C LEU A 234 -9.42 -16.10 43.31
N ASP A 235 -9.71 -15.60 44.52
CA ASP A 235 -9.44 -14.23 44.95
C ASP A 235 -7.92 -13.91 44.89
N GLU A 236 -7.60 -12.66 44.52
CA GLU A 236 -6.24 -12.17 44.24
C GLU A 236 -5.24 -12.38 45.39
N ASP A 237 -5.72 -12.45 46.63
CA ASP A 237 -4.89 -12.56 47.84
C ASP A 237 -4.51 -14.01 48.23
N SER A 238 -4.90 -15.02 47.44
CA SER A 238 -4.83 -16.44 47.84
C SER A 238 -3.86 -17.34 47.04
N VAL A 239 -2.99 -16.78 46.20
CA VAL A 239 -2.10 -17.58 45.34
C VAL A 239 -0.70 -17.76 45.96
N PRO A 240 -0.21 -19.01 46.16
CA PRO A 240 1.13 -19.27 46.68
C PRO A 240 2.23 -18.83 45.71
N ASN A 241 3.46 -18.65 46.20
CA ASN A 241 4.66 -18.32 45.42
C ASN A 241 4.70 -19.10 44.09
N PHE A 242 4.81 -18.40 42.96
CA PHE A 242 4.88 -19.00 41.62
C PHE A 242 6.25 -19.67 41.42
N ILE A 243 6.43 -20.87 41.97
CA ILE A 243 7.71 -21.61 41.99
C ILE A 243 8.10 -22.10 40.58
N GLY A 244 7.11 -22.31 39.70
CA GLY A 244 7.32 -22.58 38.28
C GLY A 244 7.57 -24.05 37.97
N ASP A 245 6.92 -24.99 38.67
CA ASP A 245 6.93 -26.41 38.28
C ASP A 245 5.81 -26.68 37.27
N ILE A 246 6.15 -27.15 36.07
CA ILE A 246 5.22 -27.23 34.92
C ILE A 246 5.08 -28.68 34.48
N GLN A 247 3.84 -29.14 34.29
CA GLN A 247 3.56 -30.47 33.75
C GLN A 247 2.46 -30.43 32.69
N PHE A 248 2.77 -30.99 31.52
CA PHE A 248 1.81 -31.29 30.45
C PHE A 248 1.39 -32.75 30.59
N LYS A 249 0.09 -33.03 30.62
CA LYS A 249 -0.46 -34.39 30.73
C LYS A 249 -1.37 -34.68 29.54
N ASN A 250 -0.94 -35.61 28.68
CA ASN A 250 -1.71 -36.19 27.57
C ASN A 250 -2.32 -35.14 26.63
N ILE A 251 -1.53 -34.12 26.29
CA ILE A 251 -2.00 -32.95 25.54
C ILE A 251 -2.19 -33.29 24.06
N ASN A 252 -3.39 -33.01 23.56
CA ASN A 252 -3.68 -32.90 22.14
C ASN A 252 -3.96 -31.44 21.77
N LEU A 253 -3.43 -30.98 20.63
CA LEU A 253 -3.71 -29.64 20.11
C LEU A 253 -3.99 -29.72 18.62
N VAL A 254 -5.11 -29.14 18.22
CA VAL A 254 -5.47 -28.86 16.83
C VAL A 254 -5.62 -27.35 16.70
N TYR A 255 -4.96 -26.75 15.70
CA TYR A 255 -5.08 -25.31 15.47
C TYR A 255 -6.42 -25.01 14.77
N PRO A 256 -7.18 -23.98 15.19
CA PRO A 256 -8.46 -23.65 14.57
C PRO A 256 -8.37 -23.36 13.06
N SER A 257 -7.30 -22.69 12.63
CA SER A 257 -7.03 -22.40 11.22
C SER A 257 -6.80 -23.65 10.34
N ARG A 258 -6.49 -24.81 10.94
CA ARG A 258 -6.18 -26.08 10.26
C ARG A 258 -6.65 -27.27 11.09
N THR A 259 -7.95 -27.53 11.02
CA THR A 259 -8.61 -28.61 11.76
C THR A 259 -8.24 -30.02 11.28
N ASP A 260 -7.65 -30.14 10.08
CA ASP A 260 -7.20 -31.37 9.46
C ASP A 260 -5.88 -31.90 10.04
N ILE A 261 -5.05 -31.02 10.61
CA ILE A 261 -3.73 -31.37 11.13
C ILE A 261 -3.69 -31.20 12.65
N THR A 262 -3.46 -32.30 13.34
CA THR A 262 -3.17 -32.27 14.77
C THR A 262 -1.70 -31.91 15.00
N ALA A 263 -1.46 -30.81 15.72
CA ALA A 263 -0.13 -30.28 15.98
C ALA A 263 0.58 -31.00 17.13
N LEU A 264 -0.16 -31.42 18.16
CA LEU A 264 0.35 -32.18 19.30
C LEU A 264 -0.52 -33.41 19.54
N HIS A 265 0.12 -34.55 19.79
CA HIS A 265 -0.52 -35.85 19.95
C HIS A 265 -0.12 -36.49 21.28
N ASN A 266 -1.05 -36.58 22.23
CA ASN A 266 -0.86 -37.23 23.54
C ASN A 266 0.47 -36.84 24.21
N LEU A 267 0.80 -35.54 24.16
CA LEU A 267 2.08 -35.01 24.61
C LEU A 267 2.11 -34.94 26.15
N SER A 268 3.09 -35.59 26.76
CA SER A 268 3.34 -35.53 28.20
C SER A 268 4.79 -35.14 28.48
N LEU A 269 5.02 -34.05 29.21
CA LEU A 269 6.35 -33.56 29.58
C LEU A 269 6.33 -32.80 30.90
N THR A 270 7.47 -32.74 31.59
CA THR A 270 7.65 -32.04 32.87
C THR A 270 8.84 -31.08 32.83
N ALA A 271 8.66 -29.87 33.35
CA ALA A 271 9.72 -28.89 33.55
C ALA A 271 9.76 -28.47 35.02
N ARG A 272 10.76 -28.97 35.74
CA ARG A 272 10.88 -28.78 37.19
C ARG A 272 11.28 -27.35 37.54
N ALA A 273 10.82 -26.90 38.69
CA ALA A 273 11.17 -25.60 39.27
C ALA A 273 12.69 -25.33 39.26
N ASN A 274 13.09 -24.13 38.84
CA ASN A 274 14.49 -23.67 38.78
C ASN A 274 15.44 -24.55 37.93
N ARG A 275 14.88 -25.37 37.03
CA ARG A 275 15.64 -26.21 36.11
C ARG A 275 15.42 -25.78 34.67
N THR A 276 16.35 -26.15 33.81
CA THR A 276 16.30 -25.87 32.38
C THR A 276 15.83 -27.11 31.63
N THR A 277 14.67 -27.00 30.99
CA THR A 277 14.11 -28.02 30.09
C THR A 277 14.27 -27.58 28.65
N ALA A 278 14.82 -28.43 27.80
CA ALA A 278 14.99 -28.16 26.38
C ALA A 278 14.03 -28.99 25.51
N LEU A 279 13.47 -28.36 24.48
CA LEU A 279 12.63 -28.99 23.46
C LEU A 279 13.37 -29.00 22.11
N VAL A 280 13.52 -30.18 21.52
CA VAL A 280 14.29 -30.42 20.29
C VAL A 280 13.43 -31.20 19.30
N GLY A 281 13.57 -30.94 18.01
CA GLY A 281 12.85 -31.67 16.97
C GLY A 281 12.89 -30.97 15.63
N SER A 282 12.45 -31.65 14.57
CA SER A 282 12.31 -31.08 13.23
C SER A 282 11.35 -29.88 13.21
N SER A 283 11.42 -29.05 12.17
CA SER A 283 10.41 -28.00 11.97
C SER A 283 9.02 -28.64 11.87
N GLY A 284 8.02 -28.02 12.50
CA GLY A 284 6.66 -28.58 12.57
C GLY A 284 6.44 -29.68 13.61
N SER A 285 7.44 -30.05 14.43
CA SER A 285 7.27 -31.10 15.45
C SER A 285 6.43 -30.71 16.68
N GLY A 286 5.99 -29.44 16.78
CA GLY A 286 5.13 -28.95 17.87
C GLY A 286 5.85 -28.19 19.00
N LYS A 287 7.12 -27.80 18.82
CA LYS A 287 7.93 -27.09 19.84
C LYS A 287 7.29 -25.76 20.28
N SER A 288 7.09 -24.82 19.36
CA SER A 288 6.48 -23.51 19.65
C SER A 288 5.00 -23.60 20.05
N SER A 289 4.32 -24.70 19.67
CA SER A 289 2.97 -25.02 20.16
C SER A 289 2.95 -25.20 21.68
N CYS A 290 4.01 -25.78 22.27
CA CYS A 290 4.10 -25.94 23.73
C CYS A 290 4.19 -24.59 24.44
N MET A 291 4.94 -23.63 23.88
CA MET A 291 4.99 -22.26 24.44
C MET A 291 3.68 -21.53 24.29
N SER A 292 3.01 -21.68 23.14
CA SER A 292 1.71 -21.04 22.89
C SER A 292 0.64 -21.53 23.87
N LEU A 293 0.68 -22.82 24.25
CA LEU A 293 -0.18 -23.38 25.29
C LEU A 293 0.13 -22.83 26.68
N LEU A 294 1.40 -22.64 27.04
CA LEU A 294 1.78 -22.05 28.35
C LEU A 294 1.38 -20.59 28.47
N LEU A 295 1.45 -19.84 27.38
CA LEU A 295 0.95 -18.46 27.31
C LEU A 295 -0.59 -18.40 27.27
N ARG A 296 -1.27 -19.55 27.23
CA ARG A 296 -2.72 -19.67 27.02
C ARG A 296 -3.17 -18.84 25.82
N PHE A 297 -2.48 -19.01 24.70
CA PHE A 297 -2.94 -18.51 23.39
C PHE A 297 -3.93 -19.46 22.75
N TYR A 298 -3.80 -20.75 23.05
CA TYR A 298 -4.73 -21.79 22.65
C TYR A 298 -5.01 -22.65 23.87
N GLU A 299 -6.20 -23.24 23.92
CA GLU A 299 -6.54 -24.27 24.90
C GLU A 299 -6.31 -25.65 24.26
N PRO A 300 -5.84 -26.66 25.02
CA PRO A 300 -5.65 -28.00 24.50
C PRO A 300 -7.00 -28.64 24.17
N SER A 301 -7.08 -29.40 23.07
CA SER A 301 -8.29 -30.13 22.67
C SER A 301 -8.60 -31.29 23.62
N SER A 302 -7.59 -31.85 24.27
CA SER A 302 -7.70 -32.77 25.41
C SER A 302 -6.38 -32.82 26.18
N GLY A 303 -6.44 -33.30 27.43
CA GLY A 303 -5.35 -33.25 28.38
C GLY A 303 -5.37 -32.00 29.25
N GLU A 304 -4.43 -31.90 30.19
CA GLU A 304 -4.32 -30.75 31.10
C GLU A 304 -2.87 -30.28 31.26
N ILE A 305 -2.71 -28.97 31.47
CA ILE A 305 -1.42 -28.35 31.80
C ILE A 305 -1.52 -27.84 33.21
N THR A 306 -0.56 -28.19 34.05
CA THR A 306 -0.51 -27.78 35.46
C THR A 306 0.74 -26.96 35.75
N ILE A 307 0.60 -25.92 36.57
CA ILE A 307 1.68 -25.14 37.15
C ILE A 307 1.56 -25.23 38.68
N ASN A 308 2.61 -25.72 39.35
CA ASN A 308 2.64 -26.04 40.78
C ASN A 308 1.48 -26.96 41.19
N ASP A 309 1.30 -28.07 40.45
CA ASP A 309 0.23 -29.07 40.64
C ASP A 309 -1.21 -28.57 40.49
N ARG A 310 -1.42 -27.33 40.00
CA ARG A 310 -2.74 -26.75 39.72
C ARG A 310 -2.92 -26.53 38.23
N SER A 311 -4.12 -26.80 37.69
CA SER A 311 -4.41 -26.54 36.28
C SER A 311 -4.17 -25.07 35.93
N ILE A 312 -3.56 -24.82 34.77
CA ILE A 312 -3.28 -23.48 34.25
C ILE A 312 -4.57 -22.68 33.99
N THR A 313 -5.69 -23.38 33.77
CA THR A 313 -7.03 -22.80 33.60
C THR A 313 -7.55 -22.11 34.86
N ASN A 314 -7.05 -22.49 36.04
CA ASN A 314 -7.50 -21.96 37.33
C ASN A 314 -6.81 -20.63 37.70
N TYR A 315 -5.82 -20.20 36.93
CA TYR A 315 -5.15 -18.91 37.10
C TYR A 315 -5.76 -17.87 36.15
N LYS A 316 -5.81 -16.61 36.59
CA LYS A 316 -6.10 -15.50 35.67
C LYS A 316 -4.99 -15.43 34.61
N ILE A 317 -5.35 -15.22 33.35
CA ILE A 317 -4.40 -15.18 32.22
C ILE A 317 -3.27 -14.17 32.48
N ASN A 318 -3.60 -12.97 32.99
CA ASN A 318 -2.61 -11.94 33.30
C ASN A 318 -1.62 -12.40 34.39
N GLN A 319 -2.09 -13.10 35.43
CA GLN A 319 -1.21 -13.64 36.47
C GLN A 319 -0.20 -14.64 35.90
N VAL A 320 -0.61 -15.50 34.96
CA VAL A 320 0.30 -16.44 34.29
C VAL A 320 1.34 -15.70 33.45
N ARG A 321 0.91 -14.76 32.60
CA ARG A 321 1.78 -14.04 31.66
C ARG A 321 2.66 -12.97 32.31
N GLU A 322 2.30 -12.45 33.47
CA GLU A 322 3.16 -11.57 34.28
C GLU A 322 4.34 -12.33 34.88
N ASN A 323 4.13 -13.60 35.28
CA ASN A 323 5.16 -14.47 35.84
C ASN A 323 6.01 -15.21 34.78
N ILE A 324 5.67 -15.05 33.49
CA ILE A 324 6.40 -15.61 32.35
C ILE A 324 7.11 -14.49 31.59
N GLY A 325 8.43 -14.61 31.43
CA GLY A 325 9.20 -13.84 30.46
C GLY A 325 9.39 -14.65 29.19
N ILE A 326 9.14 -14.06 28.02
CA ILE A 326 9.40 -14.72 26.74
C ILE A 326 10.37 -13.91 25.89
N VAL A 327 11.24 -14.63 25.18
CA VAL A 327 12.09 -14.09 24.12
C VAL A 327 11.79 -14.90 22.86
N ASP A 328 11.07 -14.27 21.92
CA ASP A 328 10.69 -14.86 20.65
C ASP A 328 11.90 -14.98 19.69
N GLN A 329 11.74 -15.78 18.64
CA GLN A 329 12.75 -15.97 17.59
C GLN A 329 13.11 -14.66 16.88
N GLU A 330 12.10 -13.82 16.59
CA GLU A 330 12.28 -12.47 16.06
C GLU A 330 11.81 -11.43 17.09
N ALA A 331 12.76 -10.66 17.63
CA ALA A 331 12.44 -9.63 18.63
C ALA A 331 11.67 -8.45 18.03
N THR A 332 10.36 -8.35 18.31
CA THR A 332 9.53 -7.20 17.95
C THR A 332 9.81 -5.99 18.84
N LEU A 333 10.11 -4.84 18.22
CA LEU A 333 10.21 -3.53 18.88
C LEU A 333 9.12 -2.61 18.31
N PHE A 334 8.45 -1.88 19.20
CA PHE A 334 7.44 -0.90 18.82
C PHE A 334 8.08 0.46 18.49
N GLY A 335 7.39 1.28 17.70
CA GLY A 335 7.69 2.63 17.22
C GLY A 335 7.76 3.68 18.33
N MET A 336 8.57 3.42 19.35
CA MET A 336 8.72 4.21 20.56
C MET A 336 10.19 4.22 20.98
N THR A 337 10.51 4.89 22.09
CA THR A 337 11.90 4.94 22.57
C THR A 337 12.35 3.57 23.10
N ILE A 338 13.66 3.34 23.18
CA ILE A 338 14.22 2.13 23.80
C ILE A 338 13.75 2.01 25.26
N TYR A 339 13.67 3.12 25.98
CA TYR A 339 13.11 3.19 27.33
C TYR A 339 11.69 2.63 27.39
N GLU A 340 10.80 3.13 26.55
CA GLU A 340 9.39 2.70 26.51
C GLU A 340 9.27 1.22 26.11
N ASN A 341 10.05 0.77 25.13
CA ASN A 341 10.07 -0.65 24.72
C ASN A 341 10.41 -1.59 25.89
N ILE A 342 11.41 -1.26 26.72
CA ILE A 342 11.74 -2.08 27.89
C ILE A 342 10.65 -1.94 28.97
N ARG A 343 10.12 -0.72 29.18
CA ARG A 343 9.06 -0.44 30.16
C ARG A 343 7.78 -1.23 29.88
N LEU A 344 7.48 -1.60 28.64
CA LEU A 344 6.35 -2.48 28.32
C LEU A 344 6.42 -3.85 29.03
N GLY A 345 7.59 -4.28 29.50
CA GLY A 345 7.70 -5.47 30.34
C GLY A 345 7.06 -5.26 31.72
N LYS A 346 7.26 -4.10 32.34
CA LYS A 346 6.72 -3.74 33.65
C LYS A 346 6.39 -2.24 33.65
N LEU A 347 5.11 -1.91 33.53
CA LEU A 347 4.64 -0.53 33.31
C LEU A 347 5.07 0.45 34.41
N ASN A 348 5.15 -0.02 35.66
CA ASN A 348 5.57 0.77 36.82
C ASN A 348 7.08 0.69 37.10
N ALA A 349 7.88 0.20 36.14
CA ALA A 349 9.32 0.06 36.33
C ALA A 349 10.01 1.42 36.47
N THR A 350 10.90 1.51 37.45
CA THR A 350 11.73 2.73 37.59
C THR A 350 12.83 2.74 36.54
N ARG A 351 13.35 3.92 36.20
CA ARG A 351 14.48 4.05 35.26
C ARG A 351 15.70 3.21 35.68
N LYS A 352 15.93 3.06 36.99
CA LYS A 352 17.00 2.22 37.53
C LYS A 352 16.76 0.74 37.25
N GLU A 353 15.54 0.24 37.43
CA GLU A 353 15.18 -1.14 37.09
C GLU A 353 15.37 -1.44 35.60
N ILE A 354 14.99 -0.50 34.73
CA ILE A 354 15.17 -0.60 33.27
C ILE A 354 16.66 -0.65 32.91
N GLU A 355 17.49 0.19 33.52
CA GLU A 355 18.94 0.18 33.31
C GLU A 355 19.59 -1.10 33.82
N GLU A 356 19.16 -1.62 34.97
CA GLU A 356 19.64 -2.89 35.51
C GLU A 356 19.25 -4.07 34.61
N ALA A 357 18.00 -4.13 34.13
CA ALA A 357 17.56 -5.14 33.17
C ALA A 357 18.37 -5.06 31.85
N ALA A 358 18.62 -3.86 31.35
CA ALA A 358 19.45 -3.64 30.16
C ALA A 358 20.91 -4.06 30.38
N LYS A 359 21.48 -3.90 31.58
CA LYS A 359 22.83 -4.40 31.91
C LYS A 359 22.86 -5.92 31.99
N GLN A 360 21.84 -6.56 32.57
CA GLN A 360 21.72 -8.01 32.59
C GLN A 360 21.59 -8.60 31.18
N ALA A 361 20.91 -7.89 30.28
CA ALA A 361 20.72 -8.30 28.89
C ALA A 361 21.85 -7.88 27.93
N ASN A 362 22.98 -7.34 28.43
CA ASN A 362 24.08 -6.78 27.60
C ASN A 362 23.66 -5.63 26.66
N ALA A 363 22.52 -4.99 26.90
CA ALA A 363 22.01 -3.90 26.06
C ALA A 363 22.57 -2.53 26.45
N HIS A 364 22.85 -2.30 27.74
CA HIS A 364 23.20 -0.97 28.26
C HIS A 364 24.39 -0.30 27.54
N HIS A 365 25.45 -1.06 27.26
CA HIS A 365 26.67 -0.50 26.69
C HIS A 365 26.48 0.04 25.27
N PHE A 366 25.73 -0.65 24.40
CA PHE A 366 25.47 -0.15 23.05
C PHE A 366 24.42 0.97 23.07
N ILE A 367 23.40 0.90 23.93
CA ILE A 367 22.41 1.96 24.10
C ILE A 367 23.10 3.28 24.46
N MET A 368 24.10 3.25 25.34
CA MET A 368 24.84 4.45 25.75
C MET A 368 25.72 5.05 24.65
N LYS A 369 26.00 4.30 23.57
CA LYS A 369 26.72 4.82 22.38
C LYS A 369 25.79 5.53 21.39
N LEU A 370 24.47 5.37 21.52
CA LEU A 370 23.49 6.07 20.69
C LEU A 370 23.40 7.54 21.10
N SER A 371 23.12 8.42 20.14
CA SER A 371 23.03 9.88 20.34
C SER A 371 22.06 10.27 21.45
N ASN A 372 20.87 9.67 21.47
CA ASN A 372 19.81 9.95 22.45
C ASN A 372 19.72 8.88 23.55
N LYS A 373 20.71 7.97 23.66
CA LYS A 373 20.75 6.90 24.67
C LYS A 373 19.42 6.12 24.73
N TYR A 374 18.79 6.03 25.90
CA TYR A 374 17.50 5.36 26.11
C TYR A 374 16.30 6.07 25.46
N ASP A 375 16.42 7.36 25.15
CA ASP A 375 15.37 8.17 24.52
C ASP A 375 15.43 8.08 22.98
N THR A 376 16.32 7.24 22.44
CA THR A 376 16.41 6.94 21.01
C THR A 376 15.15 6.22 20.54
N LEU A 377 14.52 6.74 19.48
CA LEU A 377 13.38 6.11 18.80
C LEU A 377 13.83 4.90 17.98
N VAL A 378 13.14 3.78 18.13
CA VAL A 378 13.35 2.53 17.40
C VAL A 378 12.04 2.06 16.78
N GLY A 379 12.10 1.09 15.87
CA GLY A 379 10.93 0.61 15.11
C GLY A 379 10.94 1.13 13.67
N GLU A 380 9.80 1.05 12.99
CA GLU A 380 9.68 1.34 11.54
C GLU A 380 10.06 2.79 11.17
N HIS A 381 9.79 3.74 12.08
CA HIS A 381 10.09 5.16 11.92
C HIS A 381 11.34 5.62 12.70
N GLY A 382 12.08 4.68 13.31
CA GLY A 382 13.23 4.95 14.16
C GLY A 382 14.55 4.39 13.61
N ILE A 383 15.58 4.36 14.45
CA ILE A 383 16.86 3.73 14.08
C ILE A 383 16.66 2.21 13.97
N GLN A 384 17.15 1.62 12.87
CA GLN A 384 17.20 0.17 12.73
C GLN A 384 18.37 -0.40 13.52
N LEU A 385 18.06 -1.28 14.47
CA LEU A 385 19.04 -2.01 15.29
C LEU A 385 19.38 -3.37 14.64
N SER A 386 20.58 -3.88 14.91
CA SER A 386 20.97 -5.23 14.49
C SER A 386 20.09 -6.29 15.16
N GLY A 387 20.04 -7.50 14.58
CA GLY A 387 19.29 -8.62 15.15
C GLY A 387 19.68 -8.91 16.61
N GLY A 388 20.98 -8.89 16.91
CA GLY A 388 21.50 -9.12 18.25
C GLY A 388 21.09 -8.03 19.24
N GLU A 389 21.16 -6.76 18.84
CA GLU A 389 20.73 -5.62 19.67
C GLU A 389 19.22 -5.67 19.95
N ARG A 390 18.39 -5.99 18.95
CA ARG A 390 16.95 -6.19 19.13
C ARG A 390 16.67 -7.30 20.14
N GLN A 391 17.40 -8.41 20.03
CA GLN A 391 17.26 -9.55 20.94
C GLN A 391 17.65 -9.19 22.37
N CYS A 392 18.73 -8.42 22.56
CA CYS A 392 19.14 -7.91 23.87
C CYS A 392 18.07 -6.98 24.48
N ILE A 393 17.42 -6.12 23.70
CA ILE A 393 16.33 -5.26 24.19
C ILE A 393 15.09 -6.11 24.54
N ALA A 394 14.72 -7.09 23.72
CA ALA A 394 13.62 -8.01 24.02
C ALA A 394 13.90 -8.84 25.30
N LEU A 395 15.14 -9.27 25.50
CA LEU A 395 15.58 -9.91 26.74
C LEU A 395 15.48 -8.94 27.93
N ALA A 396 15.94 -7.70 27.80
CA ALA A 396 15.79 -6.69 28.86
C ALA A 396 14.29 -6.47 29.21
N ARG A 397 13.42 -6.43 28.21
CA ARG A 397 11.95 -6.35 28.36
C ARG A 397 11.38 -7.57 29.08
N ALA A 398 11.90 -8.77 28.84
CA ALA A 398 11.51 -9.97 29.58
C ALA A 398 12.07 -9.97 31.02
N LEU A 399 13.27 -9.43 31.24
CA LEU A 399 13.94 -9.43 32.54
C LEU A 399 13.38 -8.41 33.52
N VAL A 400 12.90 -7.25 33.05
CA VAL A 400 12.36 -6.20 33.92
C VAL A 400 11.11 -6.66 34.69
N LYS A 401 10.40 -7.68 34.18
CA LYS A 401 9.29 -8.36 34.87
C LYS A 401 9.71 -9.14 36.11
N GLN A 402 10.99 -9.53 36.20
CA GLN A 402 11.49 -10.51 37.17
C GLN A 402 10.70 -11.84 37.16
N PRO A 403 10.55 -12.50 36.00
CA PRO A 403 9.68 -13.66 35.87
C PRO A 403 10.24 -14.90 36.57
N SER A 404 9.35 -15.74 37.12
CA SER A 404 9.71 -17.07 37.66
C SER A 404 9.97 -18.11 36.57
N ILE A 405 9.30 -17.95 35.41
CA ILE A 405 9.42 -18.84 34.26
C ILE A 405 9.99 -18.04 33.07
N LEU A 406 11.00 -18.57 32.41
CA LEU A 406 11.59 -17.98 31.22
C LEU A 406 11.41 -18.90 30.00
N LEU A 407 10.78 -18.39 28.95
CA LEU A 407 10.57 -19.08 27.67
C LEU A 407 11.52 -18.49 26.63
N LEU A 408 12.34 -19.33 26.01
CA LEU A 408 13.29 -18.92 24.97
C LEU A 408 12.99 -19.66 23.68
N ASP A 409 12.29 -19.02 22.74
CA ASP A 409 11.93 -19.63 21.45
C ASP A 409 12.97 -19.31 20.40
N GLU A 410 13.92 -20.21 20.18
CA GLU A 410 14.98 -20.06 19.18
C GLU A 410 15.70 -18.70 19.22
N ALA A 411 15.87 -18.13 20.42
CA ALA A 411 16.32 -16.76 20.62
C ALA A 411 17.72 -16.40 20.04
N THR A 412 18.46 -17.38 19.49
CA THR A 412 19.75 -17.18 18.84
C THR A 412 19.80 -17.68 17.39
N SER A 413 18.70 -18.20 16.82
CA SER A 413 18.75 -18.87 15.50
C SER A 413 18.97 -17.89 14.34
N ALA A 414 18.47 -16.65 14.46
CA ALA A 414 18.57 -15.60 13.44
C ALA A 414 19.77 -14.63 13.64
N LEU A 415 20.74 -14.99 14.49
CA LEU A 415 21.89 -14.13 14.83
C LEU A 415 23.19 -14.58 14.16
N ASP A 416 24.06 -13.62 13.87
CA ASP A 416 25.46 -13.89 13.51
C ASP A 416 26.24 -14.45 14.71
N THR A 417 27.36 -15.13 14.47
CA THR A 417 28.12 -15.85 15.51
C THR A 417 28.65 -14.96 16.63
N VAL A 418 28.99 -13.69 16.35
CA VAL A 418 29.48 -12.75 17.36
C VAL A 418 28.33 -12.26 18.23
N SER A 419 27.24 -11.80 17.63
CA SER A 419 26.02 -11.41 18.35
C SER A 419 25.43 -12.57 19.14
N GLU A 420 25.44 -13.78 18.58
CA GLU A 420 24.97 -15.00 19.22
C GLU A 420 25.70 -15.21 20.55
N LYS A 421 27.03 -15.10 20.59
CA LYS A 421 27.80 -15.31 21.83
C LYS A 421 27.39 -14.30 22.90
N ILE A 422 27.25 -13.02 22.54
CA ILE A 422 26.87 -11.94 23.45
C ILE A 422 25.46 -12.16 24.02
N VAL A 423 24.51 -12.55 23.16
CA VAL A 423 23.12 -12.85 23.54
C VAL A 423 23.07 -14.12 24.39
N GLN A 424 23.81 -15.16 24.02
CA GLN A 424 23.85 -16.43 24.75
C GLN A 424 24.41 -16.25 26.18
N GLU A 425 25.47 -15.46 26.36
CA GLU A 425 25.99 -15.09 27.68
C GLU A 425 24.97 -14.33 28.54
N ALA A 426 24.14 -13.49 27.91
CA ALA A 426 23.03 -12.82 28.59
C ALA A 426 21.90 -13.79 28.94
N LEU A 427 21.55 -14.72 28.04
CA LEU A 427 20.56 -15.76 28.27
C LEU A 427 20.99 -16.70 29.42
N ASP A 428 22.25 -17.13 29.46
CA ASP A 428 22.74 -18.02 30.51
C ASP A 428 22.75 -17.35 31.90
N ARG A 429 22.95 -16.04 31.97
CA ARG A 429 22.74 -15.26 33.20
C ARG A 429 21.26 -15.14 33.55
N ALA A 430 20.41 -14.88 32.56
CA ALA A 430 18.96 -14.73 32.72
C ALA A 430 18.28 -16.01 33.23
N ARG A 431 18.82 -17.20 32.93
CA ARG A 431 18.28 -18.51 33.32
C ARG A 431 18.51 -18.87 34.79
N LYS A 432 19.48 -18.25 35.46
CA LYS A 432 19.82 -18.60 36.85
C LYS A 432 18.63 -18.32 37.78
N ASN A 433 18.28 -19.30 38.62
CA ASN A 433 17.17 -19.24 39.59
C ASN A 433 15.79 -19.03 38.95
N ARG A 434 15.57 -19.55 37.74
CA ARG A 434 14.28 -19.52 37.04
C ARG A 434 14.02 -20.84 36.35
N THR A 435 12.76 -21.27 36.31
CA THR A 435 12.38 -22.39 35.44
C THR A 435 12.50 -21.93 34.00
N THR A 436 13.32 -22.59 33.20
CA THR A 436 13.53 -22.18 31.80
C THR A 436 13.10 -23.29 30.85
N ILE A 437 12.22 -22.96 29.89
CA ILE A 437 11.95 -23.81 28.74
C ILE A 437 12.61 -23.20 27.51
N ILE A 438 13.49 -23.96 26.87
CA ILE A 438 14.27 -23.51 25.71
C ILE A 438 13.90 -24.35 24.50
N ILE A 439 13.48 -23.68 23.44
CA ILE A 439 13.44 -24.27 22.11
C ILE A 439 14.71 -23.83 21.41
N ALA A 440 15.53 -24.79 20.98
CA ALA A 440 16.76 -24.48 20.30
C ALA A 440 16.84 -25.20 18.96
N HIS A 441 17.08 -24.43 17.91
CA HIS A 441 17.59 -24.95 16.66
C HIS A 441 19.08 -25.35 16.78
N ARG A 442 19.83 -24.74 17.70
CA ARG A 442 21.27 -24.93 17.90
C ARG A 442 21.56 -25.76 19.15
N LEU A 443 22.08 -26.97 19.00
CA LEU A 443 22.22 -27.94 20.10
C LEU A 443 23.23 -27.57 21.22
N THR A 444 24.16 -26.61 21.03
CA THR A 444 25.08 -26.17 22.11
C THR A 444 24.34 -25.41 23.20
N THR A 445 23.28 -24.68 22.84
CA THR A 445 22.54 -23.84 23.80
C THR A 445 21.71 -24.66 24.79
N ILE A 446 21.53 -25.95 24.52
CA ILE A 446 20.76 -26.90 25.33
C ILE A 446 21.60 -28.05 25.87
N GLN A 447 22.91 -28.10 25.59
CA GLN A 447 23.79 -29.17 26.08
C GLN A 447 23.78 -29.24 27.61
N ASN A 448 23.69 -28.07 28.25
CA ASN A 448 23.65 -27.90 29.70
C ASN A 448 22.21 -27.95 30.28
N ALA A 449 21.21 -28.34 29.48
CA ALA A 449 19.84 -28.48 29.98
C ALA A 449 19.74 -29.68 30.94
N ASP A 450 19.03 -29.50 32.04
CA ASP A 450 18.79 -30.54 33.04
C ASP A 450 17.95 -31.68 32.47
N LYS A 451 17.04 -31.38 31.55
CA LYS A 451 16.20 -32.37 30.86
C LYS A 451 15.95 -31.95 29.41
N ILE A 452 16.06 -32.89 28.49
CA ILE A 452 15.85 -32.68 27.06
C ILE A 452 14.73 -33.59 26.58
N TYR A 453 13.77 -33.02 25.86
CA TYR A 453 12.68 -33.71 25.20
C TYR A 453 12.85 -33.60 23.68
N VAL A 454 12.82 -34.75 23.00
CA VAL A 454 12.83 -34.80 21.55
C VAL A 454 11.41 -35.02 21.06
N LEU A 455 10.91 -34.07 20.28
CA LEU A 455 9.60 -34.10 19.66
C LEU A 455 9.72 -34.52 18.21
N ASP A 456 8.88 -35.47 17.81
CA ASP A 456 8.62 -35.81 16.42
C ASP A 456 7.11 -35.95 16.20
N LYS A 457 6.60 -35.31 15.14
CA LYS A 457 5.17 -35.28 14.77
C LYS A 457 4.23 -35.06 15.97
N GLY A 458 4.55 -34.08 16.84
CA GLY A 458 3.72 -33.73 17.98
C GLY A 458 3.78 -34.68 19.18
N ARG A 459 4.69 -35.67 19.19
CA ARG A 459 4.88 -36.63 20.30
C ARG A 459 6.29 -36.53 20.88
N VAL A 460 6.43 -36.78 22.18
CA VAL A 460 7.75 -37.02 22.79
C VAL A 460 8.20 -38.43 22.40
N ILE A 461 9.33 -38.53 21.71
CA ILE A 461 9.94 -39.81 21.32
C ILE A 461 11.10 -40.21 22.22
N GLU A 462 11.84 -39.23 22.75
CA GLU A 462 13.00 -39.44 23.61
C GLU A 462 13.03 -38.38 24.73
N GLU A 463 13.40 -38.80 25.94
CA GLU A 463 13.71 -37.91 27.04
C GLU A 463 14.96 -38.36 27.81
N GLY A 464 15.71 -37.39 28.34
CA GLY A 464 16.90 -37.62 29.14
C GLY A 464 17.81 -36.39 29.24
N THR A 465 18.97 -36.55 29.85
CA THR A 465 20.08 -35.57 29.77
C THR A 465 20.84 -35.75 28.46
N HIS A 466 21.64 -34.75 28.07
CA HIS A 466 22.51 -34.84 26.89
C HIS A 466 23.33 -36.14 26.88
N GLU A 467 23.98 -36.50 27.99
CA GLU A 467 24.80 -37.71 28.09
C GLU A 467 23.99 -39.00 27.88
N THR A 468 22.79 -39.08 28.47
CA THR A 468 21.94 -40.28 28.36
C THR A 468 21.38 -40.44 26.95
N LEU A 469 20.98 -39.36 26.30
CA LEU A 469 20.45 -39.38 24.94
C LEU A 469 21.55 -39.65 23.91
N MET A 470 22.77 -39.19 24.16
CA MET A 470 23.93 -39.53 23.33
C MET A 470 24.32 -41.01 23.38
N LYS A 471 23.98 -41.74 24.45
CA LYS A 471 24.21 -43.19 24.57
C LYS A 471 23.13 -44.05 23.91
N LYS A 472 21.91 -43.52 23.74
CA LYS A 472 20.74 -44.27 23.23
C LYS A 472 20.71 -44.48 21.70
N GLU A 473 21.67 -43.93 20.96
CA GLU A 473 21.71 -43.95 19.48
C GLU A 473 20.41 -43.52 18.77
N GLY A 474 19.60 -42.72 19.47
CA GLY A 474 18.30 -42.24 19.01
C GLY A 474 18.38 -41.04 18.06
N THR A 475 17.22 -40.49 17.76
CA THR A 475 16.98 -39.26 17.00
C THR A 475 17.79 -38.09 17.54
N TYR A 476 17.88 -37.91 18.86
CA TYR A 476 18.72 -36.84 19.44
C TYR A 476 20.18 -36.99 19.04
N GLN A 477 20.76 -38.17 19.22
CA GLN A 477 22.17 -38.42 18.89
C GLN A 477 22.43 -38.20 17.39
N ARG A 478 21.49 -38.60 16.52
CA ARG A 478 21.58 -38.34 15.08
C ARG A 478 21.55 -36.85 14.76
N THR A 479 20.68 -36.08 15.40
CA THR A 479 20.61 -34.62 15.21
C THR A 479 21.85 -33.94 15.79
N VAL A 480 22.37 -34.40 16.94
CA VAL A 480 23.62 -33.89 17.54
C VAL A 480 24.82 -34.22 16.68
N LYS A 481 24.97 -35.44 16.17
CA LYS A 481 26.03 -35.80 15.22
C LYS A 481 25.94 -34.92 13.99
N LYS A 482 24.77 -34.79 13.37
CA LYS A 482 24.55 -33.86 12.25
C LYS A 482 24.95 -32.43 12.60
N GLN A 483 24.61 -31.87 13.76
CA GLN A 483 24.97 -30.49 14.09
C GLN A 483 26.37 -30.28 14.66
N GLN A 484 26.99 -31.26 15.32
CA GLN A 484 28.38 -31.20 15.75
C GLN A 484 29.29 -31.26 14.53
N ILE A 485 28.89 -32.08 13.57
CA ILE A 485 29.44 -32.05 12.23
C ILE A 485 29.12 -30.71 11.53
N GLN A 486 28.04 -30.01 11.87
CA GLN A 486 27.80 -28.62 11.43
C GLN A 486 28.49 -27.54 12.26
N ARG A 487 29.16 -27.87 13.38
CA ARG A 487 29.90 -26.93 14.22
C ARG A 487 31.41 -27.09 14.21
N LEU A 488 31.95 -28.27 13.91
CA LEU A 488 33.40 -28.56 13.74
C LEU A 488 34.02 -27.87 12.51
N THR A 489 33.36 -26.82 12.09
CA THR A 489 33.14 -26.41 10.73
C THR A 489 32.98 -24.90 10.88
N ASP A 490 31.98 -24.46 11.64
CA ASP A 490 31.86 -23.06 12.07
C ASP A 490 32.93 -22.62 13.10
N ASN A 491 33.49 -23.52 13.92
CA ASN A 491 34.40 -23.16 15.03
C ASN A 491 35.89 -23.00 14.67
N ASP A 492 36.39 -23.62 13.59
CA ASP A 492 37.79 -23.39 13.20
C ASP A 492 37.97 -22.06 12.45
N ASN A 493 36.89 -21.43 11.97
CA ASN A 493 36.87 -20.03 11.46
C ASN A 493 37.20 -18.93 12.49
N ASN A 494 37.26 -19.26 13.78
CA ASN A 494 37.22 -18.25 14.86
C ASN A 494 38.44 -18.22 15.80
N LYS A 495 39.52 -18.96 15.51
CA LYS A 495 40.66 -19.03 16.44
C LYS A 495 41.73 -17.94 16.29
N ASP A 496 41.81 -17.21 15.18
CA ASP A 496 42.90 -16.24 14.97
C ASP A 496 42.54 -14.74 15.16
N ASN A 497 41.30 -14.41 15.55
CA ASN A 497 40.87 -13.01 15.70
C ASN A 497 41.07 -12.39 17.11
N ASN A 498 41.80 -13.05 18.01
CA ASN A 498 41.92 -12.60 19.42
C ASN A 498 43.17 -11.78 19.76
N LEU A 499 43.96 -11.34 18.78
CA LEU A 499 45.06 -10.41 19.03
C LEU A 499 44.99 -9.27 18.00
N ILE A 500 45.07 -8.04 18.49
CA ILE A 500 45.08 -6.74 17.77
C ILE A 500 43.70 -6.06 17.66
N MET A 501 43.30 -5.35 18.72
CA MET A 501 42.59 -4.07 18.59
C MET A 501 42.95 -3.15 19.76
N SER A 502 44.04 -2.40 19.59
CA SER A 502 44.28 -1.14 20.29
C SER A 502 44.83 -0.15 19.26
N GLY A 503 43.98 0.76 18.80
CA GLY A 503 44.38 1.83 17.87
C GLY A 503 43.22 2.34 17.03
N ALA A 504 42.33 3.14 17.63
CA ALA A 504 41.46 4.03 16.87
C ALA A 504 42.06 5.44 17.00
N THR A 505 42.47 6.02 15.88
CA THR A 505 43.07 7.36 15.77
C THR A 505 42.01 8.46 15.87
N GLU A 506 42.42 9.60 16.44
CA GLU A 506 41.62 10.80 16.73
C GLU A 506 41.04 11.53 15.48
N GLU A 507 41.39 11.09 14.26
CA GLU A 507 40.91 11.71 13.01
C GLU A 507 39.49 11.27 12.62
N ASP A 508 39.07 10.06 12.99
CA ASP A 508 37.70 9.56 12.73
C ASP A 508 36.62 10.25 13.59
N GLN A 509 37.04 10.95 14.66
CA GLN A 509 36.14 11.70 15.54
C GLN A 509 35.83 13.11 15.04
N LYS A 510 36.75 13.76 14.31
CA LYS A 510 36.54 15.13 13.82
C LYS A 510 35.56 15.21 12.65
N GLN A 511 35.55 14.22 11.74
CA GLN A 511 34.61 14.20 10.60
C GLN A 511 33.16 13.92 11.02
N ARG A 512 32.93 13.23 12.15
CA ARG A 512 31.59 12.95 12.67
C ARG A 512 30.94 14.16 13.34
N THR A 513 31.72 15.09 13.89
CA THR A 513 31.16 16.27 14.58
C THR A 513 30.72 17.36 13.60
N GLU A 514 31.37 17.47 12.44
CA GLU A 514 31.04 18.45 11.40
C GLU A 514 29.76 18.08 10.63
N TYR A 515 29.50 16.78 10.46
CA TYR A 515 28.29 16.26 9.82
C TYR A 515 27.00 16.47 10.64
N HIS A 516 27.10 16.48 11.98
CA HIS A 516 25.94 16.72 12.85
C HIS A 516 25.49 18.19 12.87
N ARG A 517 26.33 19.14 12.45
CA ARG A 517 25.93 20.55 12.27
C ARG A 517 25.08 20.79 11.02
N LEU A 518 25.33 20.03 9.95
CA LEU A 518 24.62 20.16 8.67
C LEU A 518 23.20 19.59 8.69
N LEU A 519 22.90 18.67 9.62
CA LEU A 519 21.54 18.12 9.82
C LEU A 519 20.65 19.01 10.70
N SER A 520 21.22 19.95 11.47
CA SER A 520 20.46 20.90 12.29
C SER A 520 20.08 22.20 11.56
N GLU A 521 20.68 22.50 10.40
CA GLU A 521 20.35 23.70 9.62
C GLU A 521 19.19 23.51 8.62
N SER A 522 18.74 22.28 8.39
CA SER A 522 17.62 21.98 7.48
C SER A 522 16.22 22.19 8.10
N GLU A 523 16.13 22.53 9.39
CA GLU A 523 14.84 22.74 10.10
C GLU A 523 14.42 24.22 10.23
N LEU A 524 15.22 25.19 9.75
CA LEU A 524 14.94 26.63 9.93
C LEU A 524 14.41 27.39 8.70
N VAL A 525 14.13 26.73 7.57
CA VAL A 525 13.59 27.39 6.37
C VAL A 525 12.15 26.97 6.09
N ASN A 526 11.22 27.41 6.95
CA ASN A 526 9.78 27.23 6.78
C ASN A 526 9.03 28.54 7.03
N MET A 527 9.31 29.61 6.27
CA MET A 527 8.44 30.80 6.26
C MET A 527 8.18 31.43 4.87
N ASP A 528 8.62 30.83 3.76
CA ASP A 528 8.35 31.35 2.39
C ASP A 528 7.74 30.30 1.42
N LYS A 529 7.04 29.28 1.93
CA LYS A 529 6.50 28.18 1.09
C LYS A 529 5.23 28.54 0.31
N ASP A 530 4.40 29.45 0.79
CA ASP A 530 3.04 29.59 0.23
C ASP A 530 3.00 30.30 -1.14
N ASN A 531 3.94 31.22 -1.41
CA ASN A 531 4.04 31.88 -2.72
C ASN A 531 4.78 31.03 -3.77
N PHE A 532 5.77 30.22 -3.36
CA PHE A 532 6.51 29.34 -4.27
C PHE A 532 5.68 28.11 -4.71
N VAL A 533 4.83 27.60 -3.81
CA VAL A 533 3.93 26.47 -4.09
C VAL A 533 2.84 26.85 -5.09
N SER A 534 2.32 28.08 -5.06
CA SER A 534 1.25 28.51 -5.97
C SER A 534 1.72 28.64 -7.44
N ALA A 535 2.91 29.21 -7.67
CA ALA A 535 3.51 29.33 -8.99
C ALA A 535 3.88 27.95 -9.59
N LYS A 536 4.40 27.03 -8.76
CA LYS A 536 4.69 25.65 -9.17
C LYS A 536 3.43 24.89 -9.60
N ARG A 537 2.29 25.11 -8.92
CA ARG A 537 0.99 24.51 -9.26
C ARG A 537 0.43 24.98 -10.61
N GLN A 538 0.53 26.27 -10.92
CA GLN A 538 0.09 26.80 -12.23
C GLN A 538 0.89 26.21 -13.40
N PHE A 539 2.21 26.05 -13.20
CA PHE A 539 3.08 25.43 -14.21
C PHE A 539 2.68 23.97 -14.50
N VAL A 540 2.35 23.20 -13.47
CA VAL A 540 1.86 21.80 -13.59
C VAL A 540 0.55 21.73 -14.39
N PHE A 541 -0.39 22.64 -14.14
CA PHE A 541 -1.67 22.68 -14.85
C PHE A 541 -1.50 22.87 -16.36
N LEU A 542 -0.71 23.88 -16.75
CA LEU A 542 -0.43 24.19 -18.16
C LEU A 542 0.27 23.03 -18.87
N ARG A 543 1.21 22.38 -18.18
CA ARG A 543 1.93 21.23 -18.72
C ARG A 543 1.01 20.02 -18.94
N LEU A 544 0.04 19.79 -18.06
CA LEU A 544 -0.96 18.73 -18.26
C LEU A 544 -1.84 18.99 -19.49
N LEU A 545 -2.30 20.23 -19.68
CA LEU A 545 -3.05 20.62 -20.88
C LEU A 545 -2.22 20.45 -22.15
N ALA A 546 -0.92 20.76 -22.10
CA ALA A 546 -0.01 20.55 -23.22
C ALA A 546 0.11 19.06 -23.60
N MET A 547 0.03 18.14 -22.64
CA MET A 547 -0.01 16.69 -22.91
C MET A 547 -1.30 16.24 -23.61
N ASN A 548 -2.36 17.04 -23.57
CA ASN A 548 -3.65 16.76 -24.20
C ASN A 548 -3.80 17.44 -25.59
N LYS A 549 -2.71 17.98 -26.15
CA LYS A 549 -2.70 18.71 -27.43
C LYS A 549 -3.19 17.87 -28.62
N SER A 550 -2.93 16.57 -28.64
CA SER A 550 -3.38 15.67 -29.72
C SER A 550 -4.91 15.57 -29.81
N GLU A 551 -5.61 15.77 -28.71
CA GLU A 551 -7.06 15.70 -28.60
C GLU A 551 -7.73 17.08 -28.67
N TRP A 552 -7.04 18.12 -29.16
CA TRP A 552 -7.56 19.49 -29.22
C TRP A 552 -8.90 19.58 -29.95
N ALA A 553 -9.11 18.80 -31.02
CA ALA A 553 -10.35 18.81 -31.79
C ALA A 553 -11.53 18.28 -30.95
N THR A 554 -11.34 17.21 -30.18
CA THR A 554 -12.39 16.68 -29.30
C THR A 554 -12.66 17.62 -28.13
N ILE A 555 -11.63 18.27 -27.60
CA ILE A 555 -11.79 19.29 -26.55
C ILE A 555 -12.58 20.48 -27.10
N LEU A 556 -12.25 20.96 -28.30
CA LEU A 556 -12.95 22.06 -28.96
C LEU A 556 -14.44 21.74 -29.13
N VAL A 557 -14.76 20.54 -29.63
CA VAL A 557 -16.15 20.06 -29.75
C VAL A 557 -16.83 20.08 -28.37
N GLY A 558 -16.19 19.53 -27.35
CA GLY A 558 -16.70 19.56 -25.97
C GLY A 558 -16.96 20.97 -25.45
N CYS A 559 -16.04 21.91 -25.70
CA CYS A 559 -16.18 23.32 -25.32
C CYS A 559 -17.35 24.00 -26.06
N VAL A 560 -17.49 23.79 -27.38
CA VAL A 560 -18.60 24.34 -28.16
C VAL A 560 -19.95 23.86 -27.61
N PHE A 561 -20.08 22.55 -27.36
CA PHE A 561 -21.31 22.00 -26.76
C PHE A 561 -21.51 22.45 -25.31
N SER A 562 -20.44 22.72 -24.54
CA SER A 562 -20.56 23.29 -23.19
C SER A 562 -21.06 24.74 -23.22
N LEU A 563 -20.60 25.54 -24.18
CA LEU A 563 -21.11 26.90 -24.41
C LEU A 563 -22.59 26.87 -24.79
N LEU A 564 -22.99 25.95 -25.69
CA LEU A 564 -24.38 25.77 -26.08
C LEU A 564 -25.26 25.31 -24.91
N SER A 565 -24.76 24.39 -24.07
CA SER A 565 -25.45 23.95 -22.85
C SER A 565 -25.65 25.11 -21.88
N GLY A 566 -24.61 25.92 -21.63
CA GLY A 566 -24.69 27.07 -20.73
C GLY A 566 -25.61 28.19 -21.23
N LEU A 567 -25.87 28.27 -22.54
CA LEU A 567 -26.83 29.21 -23.12
C LEU A 567 -28.30 28.82 -22.82
N CYS A 568 -28.57 27.54 -22.54
CA CYS A 568 -29.94 27.08 -22.33
C CYS A 568 -30.60 27.66 -21.07
N GLU A 569 -29.85 27.90 -19.99
CA GLU A 569 -30.41 28.46 -18.74
C GLU A 569 -30.89 29.93 -18.90
N PRO A 570 -30.13 30.84 -19.53
CA PRO A 570 -30.65 32.15 -19.86
C PRO A 570 -31.83 32.12 -20.85
N LEU A 571 -31.80 31.22 -21.85
CA LEU A 571 -32.93 31.05 -22.77
C LEU A 571 -34.19 30.58 -22.03
N TYR A 572 -34.04 29.69 -21.05
CA TYR A 572 -35.13 29.28 -20.18
C TYR A 572 -35.76 30.49 -19.44
N ALA A 573 -34.95 31.36 -18.84
CA ALA A 573 -35.45 32.54 -18.12
C ALA A 573 -36.19 33.54 -19.05
N ILE A 574 -35.71 33.71 -20.28
CA ILE A 574 -36.37 34.57 -21.29
C ILE A 574 -37.71 33.96 -21.72
N LEU A 575 -37.74 32.66 -22.03
CA LEU A 575 -38.95 31.95 -22.43
C LEU A 575 -39.99 31.95 -21.31
N LEU A 576 -39.56 31.71 -20.07
CA LEU A 576 -40.39 31.79 -18.87
C LEU A 576 -41.03 33.19 -18.77
N THR A 577 -40.22 34.24 -18.91
CA THR A 577 -40.72 35.62 -18.84
C THR A 577 -41.68 35.95 -19.98
N LYS A 578 -41.46 35.43 -21.19
CA LYS A 578 -42.37 35.57 -22.33
C LYS A 578 -43.73 34.93 -22.03
N ILE A 579 -43.75 33.73 -21.45
CA ILE A 579 -44.99 33.07 -21.00
C ILE A 579 -45.70 33.92 -19.95
N ILE A 580 -44.97 34.42 -18.94
CA ILE A 580 -45.54 35.29 -17.89
C ILE A 580 -46.15 36.56 -18.49
N LYS A 581 -45.49 37.17 -19.47
CA LYS A 581 -46.01 38.35 -20.19
C LYS A 581 -47.28 38.03 -20.96
N SER A 582 -47.34 36.91 -21.67
CA SER A 582 -48.52 36.47 -22.45
C SER A 582 -49.73 36.16 -21.57
N PHE A 583 -49.53 35.83 -20.29
CA PHE A 583 -50.64 35.66 -19.36
C PHE A 583 -51.28 36.99 -18.94
N ASN A 584 -50.55 38.12 -19.01
CA ASN A 584 -51.03 39.43 -18.56
C ASN A 584 -51.73 40.24 -19.69
N SER A 585 -51.80 39.74 -20.93
CA SER A 585 -52.50 40.40 -22.04
C SER A 585 -54.01 40.12 -22.06
N CYS A 586 -54.80 41.05 -22.59
CA CYS A 586 -56.27 41.04 -22.48
C CYS A 586 -56.99 40.01 -23.39
N ASP A 587 -56.32 39.40 -24.38
CA ASP A 587 -56.95 38.53 -25.39
C ASP A 587 -56.72 37.02 -25.14
N PRO A 588 -57.72 36.26 -24.65
CA PRO A 588 -57.52 34.87 -24.21
C PRO A 588 -57.07 33.91 -25.32
N LEU A 589 -57.60 34.04 -26.55
CA LEU A 589 -57.22 33.19 -27.69
C LEU A 589 -55.79 33.47 -28.19
N GLN A 590 -55.39 34.74 -28.23
CA GLN A 590 -54.04 35.13 -28.64
C GLN A 590 -52.99 34.74 -27.58
N ASN A 591 -53.37 34.83 -26.30
CA ASN A 591 -52.55 34.37 -25.17
C ASN A 591 -52.26 32.87 -25.28
N PHE A 592 -53.27 32.05 -25.54
CA PHE A 592 -53.11 30.59 -25.68
C PHE A 592 -52.12 30.24 -26.80
N HIS A 593 -52.26 30.89 -27.96
CA HIS A 593 -51.38 30.64 -29.11
C HIS A 593 -49.92 31.01 -28.81
N GLN A 594 -49.66 32.13 -28.13
CA GLN A 594 -48.31 32.54 -27.74
C GLN A 594 -47.69 31.60 -26.69
N ILE A 595 -48.49 31.08 -25.76
CA ILE A 595 -48.06 30.09 -24.77
C ILE A 595 -47.74 28.77 -25.46
N LEU A 596 -48.58 28.30 -26.39
CA LEU A 596 -48.34 27.08 -27.16
C LEU A 596 -47.03 27.14 -27.95
N ILE A 597 -46.74 28.27 -28.61
CA ILE A 597 -45.47 28.49 -29.31
C ILE A 597 -44.30 28.44 -28.32
N SER A 598 -44.40 29.14 -27.19
CA SER A 598 -43.31 29.21 -26.21
C SER A 598 -43.04 27.84 -25.55
N SER A 599 -44.09 27.07 -25.27
CA SER A 599 -43.98 25.69 -24.78
C SER A 599 -43.44 24.72 -25.83
N SER A 600 -43.76 24.93 -27.11
CA SER A 600 -43.15 24.17 -28.22
C SER A 600 -41.64 24.45 -28.33
N ILE A 601 -41.22 25.69 -28.09
CA ILE A 601 -39.79 26.05 -28.04
C ILE A 601 -39.10 25.38 -26.84
N PHE A 602 -39.75 25.27 -25.67
CA PHE A 602 -39.21 24.50 -24.54
C PHE A 602 -38.96 23.02 -24.89
N LEU A 603 -39.90 22.38 -25.60
CA LEU A 603 -39.72 21.01 -26.06
C LEU A 603 -38.54 20.88 -27.02
N LEU A 604 -38.42 21.78 -27.99
CA LEU A 604 -37.28 21.82 -28.94
C LEU A 604 -35.96 22.04 -28.21
N LEU A 605 -35.91 22.92 -27.20
CA LEU A 605 -34.73 23.17 -26.39
C LEU A 605 -34.33 21.93 -25.58
N GLY A 606 -35.31 21.18 -25.06
CA GLY A 606 -35.06 19.90 -24.38
C GLY A 606 -34.46 18.83 -25.31
N ILE A 607 -34.96 18.71 -26.55
CA ILE A 607 -34.41 17.78 -27.55
C ILE A 607 -33.00 18.20 -27.95
N ALA A 608 -32.78 19.50 -28.17
CA ALA A 608 -31.47 20.06 -28.45
C ALA A 608 -30.49 19.78 -27.30
N LEU A 609 -30.91 19.95 -26.05
CA LEU A 609 -30.11 19.66 -24.87
C LEU A 609 -29.71 18.19 -24.76
N LEU A 610 -30.58 17.25 -25.11
CA LEU A 610 -30.22 15.83 -25.14
C LEU A 610 -29.04 15.59 -26.09
N ILE A 611 -29.10 16.17 -27.29
CA ILE A 611 -28.06 16.05 -28.31
C ILE A 611 -26.78 16.76 -27.83
N ILE A 612 -26.90 17.98 -27.32
CA ILE A 612 -25.78 18.78 -26.79
C ILE A 612 -25.05 18.02 -25.68
N ARG A 613 -25.79 17.48 -24.70
CA ARG A 613 -25.24 16.73 -23.56
C ARG A 613 -24.54 15.45 -24.02
N PHE A 614 -25.11 14.70 -24.96
CA PHE A 614 -24.47 13.51 -25.51
C PHE A 614 -23.08 13.83 -26.09
N PHE A 615 -22.98 14.82 -26.97
CA PHE A 615 -21.72 15.19 -27.59
C PHE A 615 -20.74 15.84 -26.60
N GLN A 616 -21.22 16.69 -25.67
CA GLN A 616 -20.41 17.31 -24.62
C GLN A 616 -19.69 16.26 -23.78
N PHE A 617 -20.44 15.34 -23.17
CA PHE A 617 -19.90 14.35 -22.24
C PHE A 617 -19.03 13.31 -22.96
N THR A 618 -19.43 12.86 -24.15
CA THR A 618 -18.65 11.89 -24.93
C THR A 618 -17.32 12.48 -25.37
N ALA A 619 -17.29 13.71 -25.89
CA ALA A 619 -16.07 14.35 -26.36
C ALA A 619 -15.04 14.53 -25.22
N PHE A 620 -15.52 14.96 -24.04
CA PHE A 620 -14.68 15.08 -22.85
C PHE A 620 -14.27 13.73 -22.25
N ALA A 621 -15.11 12.70 -22.30
CA ALA A 621 -14.76 11.36 -21.86
C ALA A 621 -13.65 10.75 -22.72
N ILE A 622 -13.71 10.94 -24.05
CA ILE A 622 -12.65 10.51 -24.99
C ILE A 622 -11.33 11.21 -24.66
N SER A 623 -11.35 12.53 -24.46
CA SER A 623 -10.14 13.29 -24.15
C SER A 623 -9.53 12.88 -22.80
N GLY A 624 -10.37 12.75 -21.76
CA GLY A 624 -9.93 12.35 -20.42
C GLY A 624 -9.34 10.92 -20.39
N SER A 625 -10.01 9.95 -21.02
CA SER A 625 -9.55 8.55 -21.02
C SER A 625 -8.22 8.39 -21.78
N LYS A 626 -8.05 9.07 -22.92
CA LYS A 626 -6.78 9.09 -23.67
C LYS A 626 -5.64 9.74 -22.88
N LEU A 627 -5.91 10.84 -22.17
CA LEU A 627 -4.91 11.49 -21.34
C LEU A 627 -4.45 10.56 -20.20
N THR A 628 -5.39 9.91 -19.50
CA THR A 628 -5.07 8.95 -18.44
C THR A 628 -4.25 7.77 -18.97
N GLN A 629 -4.64 7.19 -20.12
CA GLN A 629 -3.86 6.13 -20.77
C GLN A 629 -2.43 6.60 -21.09
N ARG A 630 -2.27 7.79 -21.67
CA ARG A 630 -0.97 8.37 -22.02
C ARG A 630 -0.09 8.61 -20.79
N ILE A 631 -0.68 9.10 -19.69
CA ILE A 631 0.05 9.31 -18.44
C ILE A 631 0.50 7.97 -17.85
N ARG A 632 -0.37 6.96 -17.81
CA ARG A 632 -0.03 5.61 -17.34
C ARG A 632 1.08 4.98 -18.17
N ALA A 633 0.95 4.96 -19.49
CA ALA A 633 1.95 4.43 -20.42
C ALA A 633 3.30 5.14 -20.25
N LYS A 634 3.30 6.48 -20.26
CA LYS A 634 4.52 7.28 -20.07
C LYS A 634 5.14 7.09 -18.69
N ALA A 635 4.33 6.98 -17.64
CA ALA A 635 4.80 6.75 -16.28
C ALA A 635 5.45 5.38 -16.13
N PHE A 636 4.82 4.34 -16.67
CA PHE A 636 5.40 3.02 -16.69
C PHE A 636 6.71 2.97 -17.50
N ALA A 637 6.73 3.59 -18.68
CA ALA A 637 7.96 3.73 -19.48
C ALA A 637 9.07 4.48 -18.73
N CYS A 638 8.75 5.59 -18.04
CA CYS A 638 9.69 6.33 -17.22
C CYS A 638 10.17 5.51 -16.01
N LEU A 639 9.30 4.72 -15.37
CA LEU A 639 9.69 3.82 -14.26
C LEU A 639 10.71 2.79 -14.75
N LEU A 640 10.49 2.17 -15.91
CA LEU A 640 11.42 1.19 -16.49
C LEU A 640 12.76 1.79 -16.94
N ARG A 641 12.89 3.12 -16.98
CA ARG A 641 14.18 3.81 -17.17
C ARG A 641 14.98 3.99 -15.89
N GLN A 642 14.33 3.95 -14.72
CA GLN A 642 14.97 4.24 -13.44
C GLN A 642 15.93 3.13 -13.02
N GLU A 643 16.98 3.50 -12.29
CA GLU A 643 17.94 2.56 -11.71
C GLU A 643 17.33 1.71 -10.58
N VAL A 644 17.94 0.56 -10.26
CA VAL A 644 17.44 -0.33 -9.19
C VAL A 644 17.36 0.38 -7.84
N ALA A 645 18.31 1.29 -7.56
CA ALA A 645 18.31 2.10 -6.34
C ALA A 645 17.06 2.99 -6.16
N TYR A 646 16.34 3.30 -7.25
CA TYR A 646 15.05 3.99 -7.16
C TYR A 646 13.99 3.12 -6.48
N PHE A 647 13.99 1.81 -6.77
CA PHE A 647 13.03 0.83 -6.27
C PHE A 647 13.37 0.27 -4.88
N ASP A 648 14.64 0.35 -4.45
CA ASP A 648 15.02 -0.04 -3.09
C ASP A 648 14.50 0.95 -2.02
N ARG A 649 14.02 2.13 -2.44
CA ARG A 649 13.44 3.14 -1.54
C ARG A 649 12.02 2.75 -1.11
N PRO A 650 11.66 2.85 0.18
CA PRO A 650 10.35 2.42 0.66
C PRO A 650 9.20 3.21 0.02
N GLU A 651 9.42 4.48 -0.34
CA GLU A 651 8.40 5.32 -1.00
C GLU A 651 8.05 4.85 -2.43
N ASN A 652 8.92 4.03 -3.02
CA ASN A 652 8.80 3.47 -4.36
C ASN A 652 8.63 1.95 -4.33
N SER A 653 8.10 1.42 -3.23
CA SER A 653 7.70 0.02 -3.16
C SER A 653 6.66 -0.32 -4.24
N CYS A 654 6.58 -1.60 -4.60
CA CYS A 654 5.65 -2.10 -5.60
C CYS A 654 4.19 -1.65 -5.34
N GLY A 655 3.72 -1.77 -4.09
CA GLY A 655 2.37 -1.31 -3.71
C GLY A 655 2.18 0.21 -3.86
N ALA A 656 3.18 1.01 -3.52
CA ALA A 656 3.13 2.46 -3.68
C ALA A 656 3.08 2.88 -5.15
N ILE A 657 3.86 2.22 -6.02
CA ILE A 657 3.85 2.45 -7.47
C ILE A 657 2.52 2.01 -8.09
N SER A 658 2.00 0.84 -7.69
CA SER A 658 0.69 0.31 -8.11
C SER A 658 -0.41 1.34 -7.82
N THR A 659 -0.44 1.84 -6.58
CA THR A 659 -1.41 2.85 -6.13
C THR A 659 -1.26 4.18 -6.88
N ARG A 660 -0.02 4.58 -7.20
CA ARG A 660 0.27 5.78 -7.99
C ARG A 660 -0.30 5.65 -9.40
N LEU A 661 -0.04 4.54 -10.10
CA LEU A 661 -0.54 4.29 -11.46
C LEU A 661 -2.06 4.04 -11.52
N SER A 662 -2.65 3.44 -10.48
CA SER A 662 -4.09 3.16 -10.42
C SER A 662 -4.89 4.40 -10.04
N SER A 663 -4.77 4.83 -8.78
CA SER A 663 -5.60 5.86 -8.14
C SER A 663 -5.16 7.28 -8.49
N LYS A 664 -3.86 7.60 -8.34
CA LYS A 664 -3.37 8.97 -8.62
C LYS A 664 -3.46 9.32 -10.10
N ALA A 665 -3.23 8.37 -11.01
CA ALA A 665 -3.43 8.61 -12.45
C ALA A 665 -4.91 8.86 -12.78
N ALA A 666 -5.84 8.10 -12.19
CA ALA A 666 -7.27 8.32 -12.39
C ALA A 666 -7.72 9.68 -11.84
N ALA A 667 -7.16 10.14 -10.72
CA ALA A 667 -7.45 11.47 -10.16
C ALA A 667 -7.10 12.63 -11.10
N ILE A 668 -6.21 12.44 -12.09
CA ILE A 668 -5.90 13.47 -13.10
C ILE A 668 -7.07 13.72 -14.06
N GLN A 669 -7.93 12.72 -14.25
CA GLN A 669 -9.15 12.87 -15.03
C GLN A 669 -10.11 13.90 -14.41
N ASP A 670 -9.95 14.26 -13.13
CA ASP A 670 -10.76 15.30 -12.50
C ASP A 670 -10.41 16.73 -12.97
N MET A 671 -9.21 16.92 -13.52
CA MET A 671 -8.73 18.20 -14.05
C MET A 671 -8.94 18.33 -15.57
N SER A 672 -8.99 17.19 -16.26
CA SER A 672 -9.31 17.08 -17.69
C SER A 672 -10.72 16.54 -17.91
N GLY A 673 -11.13 16.30 -19.15
CA GLY A 673 -12.39 15.59 -19.42
C GLY A 673 -13.65 16.28 -18.90
N VAL A 674 -14.60 15.51 -18.36
CA VAL A 674 -16.00 15.93 -18.16
C VAL A 674 -16.13 17.16 -17.27
N ARG A 675 -15.28 17.27 -16.25
CA ARG A 675 -15.28 18.39 -15.30
C ARG A 675 -14.77 19.69 -15.90
N LEU A 676 -13.85 19.62 -16.86
CA LEU A 676 -13.47 20.80 -17.66
C LEU A 676 -14.69 21.34 -18.41
N GLY A 677 -15.54 20.44 -18.93
CA GLY A 677 -16.82 20.79 -19.54
C GLY A 677 -17.76 21.55 -18.60
N VAL A 678 -17.85 21.12 -17.33
CA VAL A 678 -18.63 21.81 -16.30
C VAL A 678 -18.11 23.22 -16.04
N ILE A 679 -16.78 23.42 -16.02
CA ILE A 679 -16.18 24.76 -15.87
C ILE A 679 -16.49 25.63 -17.10
N CYS A 680 -16.33 25.10 -18.32
CA CYS A 680 -16.66 25.83 -19.55
C CYS A 680 -18.14 26.22 -19.61
N GLU A 681 -19.02 25.31 -19.20
CA GLU A 681 -20.45 25.57 -19.08
C GLU A 681 -20.74 26.65 -18.03
N ALA A 682 -20.06 26.63 -16.88
CA ALA A 682 -20.22 27.66 -15.87
C ALA A 682 -19.80 29.05 -16.32
N VAL A 683 -18.67 29.13 -17.05
CA VAL A 683 -18.23 30.38 -17.69
C VAL A 683 -19.27 30.87 -18.71
N ALA A 684 -19.89 29.98 -19.48
CA ALA A 684 -20.98 30.34 -20.38
C ALA A 684 -22.22 30.84 -19.63
N ILE A 685 -22.65 30.18 -18.57
CA ILE A 685 -23.83 30.60 -17.78
C ILE A 685 -23.60 31.99 -17.19
N VAL A 686 -22.44 32.25 -16.59
CA VAL A 686 -22.08 33.57 -16.05
C VAL A 686 -21.97 34.61 -17.17
N GLY A 687 -21.29 34.29 -18.26
CA GLY A 687 -21.10 35.19 -19.40
C GLY A 687 -22.41 35.59 -20.08
N PHE A 688 -23.24 34.61 -20.46
CA PHE A 688 -24.53 34.86 -21.08
C PHE A 688 -25.54 35.49 -20.11
N GLY A 689 -25.55 35.06 -18.84
CA GLY A 689 -26.39 35.65 -17.80
C GLY A 689 -26.11 37.14 -17.59
N LEU A 690 -24.82 37.53 -17.54
CA LEU A 690 -24.41 38.92 -17.49
C LEU A 690 -24.75 39.69 -18.76
N LEU A 691 -24.46 39.12 -19.93
CA LEU A 691 -24.72 39.77 -21.22
C LEU A 691 -26.21 40.09 -21.39
N PHE A 692 -27.08 39.10 -21.16
CA PHE A 692 -28.52 39.30 -21.24
C PHE A 692 -29.05 40.17 -20.10
N GLY A 693 -28.55 40.01 -18.88
CA GLY A 693 -28.93 40.86 -17.75
C GLY A 693 -28.66 42.35 -18.02
N LEU A 694 -27.45 42.67 -18.50
CA LEU A 694 -27.08 44.05 -18.85
C LEU A 694 -27.92 44.61 -20.01
N PHE A 695 -28.29 43.77 -20.98
CA PHE A 695 -29.16 44.15 -22.09
C PHE A 695 -30.57 44.55 -21.62
N PHE A 696 -31.17 43.82 -20.67
CA PHE A 696 -32.52 44.12 -20.18
C PHE A 696 -32.57 45.18 -19.06
N SER A 697 -31.59 45.16 -18.15
CA SER A 697 -31.47 46.13 -17.06
C SER A 697 -30.04 46.19 -16.52
N TRP A 698 -29.25 47.14 -16.99
CA TRP A 698 -27.88 47.33 -16.53
C TRP A 698 -27.80 47.72 -15.04
N GLN A 699 -28.74 48.51 -14.53
CA GLN A 699 -28.76 49.00 -13.15
C GLN A 699 -28.94 47.87 -12.14
N LEU A 700 -29.97 47.03 -12.34
CA LEU A 700 -30.27 45.93 -11.43
C LEU A 700 -29.24 44.81 -11.56
N THR A 701 -28.77 44.52 -12.78
CA THR A 701 -27.80 43.44 -13.03
C THR A 701 -26.44 43.73 -12.40
N LEU A 702 -25.95 44.97 -12.42
CA LEU A 702 -24.67 45.31 -11.77
C LEU A 702 -24.73 45.11 -10.25
N ILE A 703 -25.84 45.49 -9.62
CA ILE A 703 -26.02 45.30 -8.18
C ILE A 703 -26.18 43.81 -7.86
N ALA A 704 -26.98 43.09 -8.62
CA ALA A 704 -27.16 41.65 -8.47
C ALA A 704 -25.84 40.88 -8.65
N PHE A 705 -25.00 41.30 -9.60
CA PHE A 705 -23.66 40.74 -9.80
C PHE A 705 -22.74 40.99 -8.59
N PHE A 706 -22.75 42.20 -8.01
CA PHE A 706 -21.99 42.49 -6.80
C PHE A 706 -22.44 41.65 -5.60
N LEU A 707 -23.76 41.53 -5.40
CA LEU A 707 -24.32 40.68 -4.35
C LEU A 707 -23.99 39.20 -4.57
N MET A 708 -24.02 38.74 -5.82
CA MET A 708 -23.62 37.38 -6.19
C MET A 708 -22.15 37.13 -5.82
N ILE A 709 -21.22 38.04 -6.17
CA ILE A 709 -19.80 37.90 -5.79
C ILE A 709 -19.64 37.79 -4.27
N LEU A 710 -20.41 38.55 -3.50
CA LEU A 710 -20.42 38.47 -2.04
C LEU A 710 -20.87 37.08 -1.55
N VAL A 711 -21.99 36.56 -2.07
CA VAL A 711 -22.51 35.22 -1.72
C VAL A 711 -21.52 34.12 -2.11
N THR A 712 -20.92 34.22 -3.30
CA THR A 712 -19.91 33.28 -3.76
C THR A 712 -18.65 33.33 -2.88
N SER A 713 -18.23 34.52 -2.45
CA SER A 713 -17.08 34.68 -1.53
C SER A 713 -17.32 34.03 -0.17
N ILE A 714 -18.54 34.17 0.38
CA ILE A 714 -18.95 33.48 1.62
C ILE A 714 -18.90 31.96 1.42
N THR A 715 -19.36 31.47 0.28
CA THR A 715 -19.30 30.03 -0.06
C THR A 715 -17.86 29.53 -0.18
N PHE A 716 -16.96 30.28 -0.82
CA PHE A 716 -15.55 29.92 -0.91
C PHE A 716 -14.87 29.91 0.46
N LEU A 717 -15.17 30.89 1.32
CA LEU A 717 -14.67 30.92 2.70
C LEU A 717 -15.17 29.69 3.49
N PHE A 718 -16.44 29.32 3.32
CA PHE A 718 -17.00 28.10 3.91
C PHE A 718 -16.24 26.85 3.48
N ILE A 719 -16.06 26.64 2.16
CA ILE A 719 -15.31 25.50 1.62
C ILE A 719 -13.87 25.48 2.15
N TYR A 720 -13.20 26.63 2.16
CA TYR A 720 -11.82 26.74 2.67
C TYR A 720 -11.72 26.35 4.14
N LEU A 721 -12.60 26.90 5.00
CA LEU A 721 -12.61 26.58 6.43
C LEU A 721 -12.87 25.09 6.67
N GLN A 722 -13.81 24.49 5.93
CA GLN A 722 -14.10 23.06 6.04
C GLN A 722 -12.86 22.20 5.72
N VAL A 723 -12.18 22.46 4.59
CA VAL A 723 -10.98 21.71 4.19
C VAL A 723 -9.83 21.86 5.20
N VAL A 724 -9.59 23.08 5.70
CA VAL A 724 -8.51 23.34 6.67
C VAL A 724 -8.77 22.61 7.98
N LEU A 725 -10.01 22.60 8.45
CA LEU A 725 -10.38 21.94 9.70
C LEU A 725 -10.37 20.42 9.56
N GLU A 726 -10.85 19.88 8.43
CA GLU A 726 -10.81 18.44 8.13
C GLU A 726 -9.37 17.92 8.09
N ASN A 727 -8.44 18.62 7.42
CA ASN A 727 -7.03 18.23 7.37
C ASN A 727 -6.37 18.18 8.77
N ARG A 728 -6.73 19.10 9.67
CA ARG A 728 -6.22 19.09 11.06
C ARG A 728 -6.76 17.93 11.87
N TYR A 729 -8.02 17.55 11.64
CA TYR A 729 -8.65 16.39 12.27
C TYR A 729 -8.03 15.09 11.77
N ASP A 730 -7.87 14.95 10.44
CA ASP A 730 -7.28 13.77 9.82
C ASP A 730 -5.84 13.51 10.30
N ALA A 731 -5.02 14.56 10.47
CA ALA A 731 -3.64 14.41 10.96
C ALA A 731 -3.54 13.84 12.40
N ILE A 732 -4.52 14.12 13.27
CA ILE A 732 -4.53 13.59 14.64
C ILE A 732 -5.02 12.14 14.65
N ILE A 733 -6.01 11.81 13.81
CA ILE A 733 -6.53 10.44 13.68
C ILE A 733 -5.53 9.51 13.01
N GLU A 734 -4.74 10.01 12.07
CA GLU A 734 -3.68 9.24 11.42
C GLU A 734 -2.69 8.69 12.47
N GLN A 735 -2.25 9.53 13.42
CA GLN A 735 -1.36 9.09 14.51
C GLN A 735 -1.97 7.98 15.38
N ALA A 736 -3.26 8.12 15.74
CA ALA A 736 -3.97 7.10 16.50
C ALA A 736 -4.15 5.81 15.70
N SER A 737 -4.39 5.93 14.40
CA SER A 737 -4.55 4.80 13.48
C SER A 737 -3.23 4.04 13.31
N THR A 738 -2.10 4.73 13.17
CA THR A 738 -0.76 4.12 13.10
C THR A 738 -0.47 3.29 14.34
N LEU A 739 -0.71 3.84 15.54
CA LEU A 739 -0.55 3.11 16.80
C LEU A 739 -1.40 1.83 16.83
N ALA A 740 -2.64 1.91 16.38
CA ALA A 740 -3.55 0.77 16.37
C ALA A 740 -3.15 -0.30 15.33
N VAL A 741 -2.75 0.10 14.12
CA VAL A 741 -2.25 -0.83 13.09
C VAL A 741 -1.01 -1.58 13.59
N GLU A 742 -0.05 -0.86 14.15
CA GLU A 742 1.17 -1.43 14.72
C GLU A 742 0.86 -2.44 15.85
N THR A 743 -0.08 -2.08 16.73
CA THR A 743 -0.54 -2.94 17.83
C THR A 743 -1.16 -4.23 17.30
N LEU A 744 -2.02 -4.14 16.28
CA LEU A 744 -2.70 -5.30 15.71
C LEU A 744 -1.75 -6.21 14.91
N GLN A 745 -0.78 -5.64 14.20
CA GLN A 745 0.27 -6.42 13.53
C GLN A 745 1.11 -7.22 14.53
N ASN A 746 1.34 -6.65 15.72
CA ASN A 746 2.15 -7.25 16.77
C ASN A 746 1.30 -7.77 17.95
N ILE A 747 0.05 -8.16 17.70
CA ILE A 747 -0.93 -8.49 18.76
C ILE A 747 -0.46 -9.63 19.67
N ARG A 748 0.27 -10.61 19.13
CA ARG A 748 0.87 -11.70 19.93
C ARG A 748 1.84 -11.15 20.99
N THR A 749 2.72 -10.22 20.61
CA THR A 749 3.66 -9.58 21.55
C THR A 749 2.92 -8.71 22.56
N VAL A 750 1.89 -7.97 22.13
CA VAL A 750 1.06 -7.16 23.03
C VAL A 750 0.37 -8.04 24.08
N LYS A 751 -0.23 -9.17 23.66
CA LYS A 751 -0.89 -10.14 24.55
C LYS A 751 0.07 -10.89 25.47
N GLN A 752 1.29 -11.20 25.01
CA GLN A 752 2.37 -11.75 25.84
C GLN A 752 2.78 -10.78 26.96
N LEU A 753 2.80 -9.49 26.67
CA LEU A 753 3.24 -8.46 27.61
C LEU A 753 2.14 -8.02 28.58
N CYS A 754 0.87 -8.35 28.32
CA CYS A 754 -0.30 -7.90 29.11
C CYS A 754 -0.46 -6.37 29.14
N VAL A 755 -0.12 -5.69 28.03
CA VAL A 755 -0.16 -4.22 27.90
C VAL A 755 -1.34 -3.70 27.08
N GLU A 756 -2.31 -4.54 26.75
CA GLU A 756 -3.51 -4.21 25.96
C GLU A 756 -4.22 -2.99 26.55
N LYS A 757 -4.44 -2.97 27.88
CA LYS A 757 -5.14 -1.89 28.58
C LYS A 757 -4.38 -0.56 28.50
N GLU A 758 -3.06 -0.59 28.56
CA GLU A 758 -2.23 0.62 28.49
C GLU A 758 -2.23 1.21 27.08
N ILE A 759 -2.09 0.37 26.06
CA ILE A 759 -2.19 0.80 24.66
C ILE A 759 -3.58 1.35 24.37
N LEU A 760 -4.64 0.69 24.87
CA LEU A 760 -6.01 1.17 24.74
C LEU A 760 -6.23 2.51 25.45
N ARG A 761 -5.61 2.73 26.61
CA ARG A 761 -5.62 4.02 27.33
C ARG A 761 -4.94 5.12 26.52
N GLN A 762 -3.79 4.83 25.91
CA GLN A 762 -3.07 5.78 25.04
C GLN A 762 -3.89 6.13 23.79
N TYR A 763 -4.41 5.11 23.11
CA TYR A 763 -5.31 5.29 21.97
C TYR A 763 -6.55 6.12 22.35
N SER A 764 -7.21 5.79 23.46
CA SER A 764 -8.37 6.53 23.97
C SER A 764 -8.04 7.98 24.32
N ALA A 765 -6.85 8.25 24.86
CA ALA A 765 -6.39 9.62 25.14
C ALA A 765 -6.18 10.42 23.85
N MET A 766 -5.60 9.81 22.81
CA MET A 766 -5.45 10.43 21.49
C MET A 766 -6.81 10.74 20.85
N ILE A 767 -7.74 9.77 20.86
CA ILE A 767 -9.10 9.95 20.33
C ILE A 767 -9.88 11.00 21.13
N ARG A 768 -9.76 11.03 22.47
CA ARG A 768 -10.39 12.06 23.30
C ARG A 768 -9.86 13.46 23.01
N LYS A 769 -8.55 13.60 22.74
CA LYS A 769 -7.97 14.87 22.32
C LYS A 769 -8.52 15.29 20.95
N ALA A 770 -8.64 14.35 20.01
CA ALA A 770 -9.24 14.58 18.70
C ALA A 770 -10.72 15.00 18.80
N SER A 771 -11.50 14.34 19.65
CA SER A 771 -12.93 14.64 19.81
C SER A 771 -13.18 16.02 20.42
N LEU A 772 -12.43 16.40 21.46
CA LEU A 772 -12.53 17.74 22.07
C LEU A 772 -12.20 18.87 21.08
N MET A 773 -11.24 18.64 20.18
CA MET A 773 -10.92 19.58 19.10
C MET A 773 -12.05 19.60 18.05
N SER A 774 -12.54 18.42 17.65
CA SER A 774 -13.65 18.27 16.70
C SER A 774 -14.90 19.01 17.17
N TYR A 775 -15.31 18.91 18.45
CA TYR A 775 -16.49 19.64 18.95
C TYR A 775 -16.40 21.15 18.73
N LYS A 776 -15.23 21.77 19.01
CA LYS A 776 -15.04 23.21 18.80
C LYS A 776 -15.03 23.57 17.32
N PHE A 777 -14.47 22.70 16.48
CA PHE A 777 -14.42 22.91 15.04
C PHE A 777 -15.79 22.75 14.39
N GLU A 778 -16.53 21.70 14.72
CA GLU A 778 -17.88 21.46 14.20
C GLU A 778 -18.86 22.56 14.61
N PHE A 779 -18.72 23.12 15.81
CA PHE A 779 -19.51 24.28 16.21
C PHE A 779 -19.25 25.50 15.32
N LEU A 780 -17.98 25.81 15.04
CA LEU A 780 -17.61 26.90 14.14
C LEU A 780 -18.09 26.63 12.70
N VAL A 781 -17.91 25.41 12.19
CA VAL A 781 -18.40 24.97 10.88
C VAL A 781 -19.92 25.14 10.81
N GLY A 782 -20.65 24.76 11.86
CA GLY A 782 -22.11 24.93 11.93
C GLY A 782 -22.56 26.38 11.77
N ILE A 783 -21.89 27.34 12.43
CA ILE A 783 -22.18 28.77 12.28
C ILE A 783 -21.93 29.22 10.84
N VAL A 784 -20.79 28.85 10.27
CA VAL A 784 -20.41 29.24 8.90
C VAL A 784 -21.38 28.63 7.88
N THR A 785 -21.79 27.38 8.06
CA THR A 785 -22.82 26.72 7.26
C THR A 785 -24.14 27.49 7.35
N GLY A 786 -24.58 27.88 8.55
CA GLY A 786 -25.79 28.69 8.71
C GLY A 786 -25.74 30.02 7.94
N ILE A 787 -24.62 30.73 7.99
CA ILE A 787 -24.40 31.97 7.23
C ILE A 787 -24.44 31.71 5.72
N HIS A 788 -23.78 30.64 5.27
CA HIS A 788 -23.78 30.23 3.86
C HIS A 788 -25.20 29.97 3.33
N TRP A 789 -26.00 29.19 4.05
CA TRP A 789 -27.39 28.89 3.66
C TRP A 789 -28.30 30.12 3.70
N ALA A 790 -28.05 31.09 4.59
CA ALA A 790 -28.81 32.34 4.68
C ALA A 790 -28.44 33.36 3.59
N ALA A 791 -27.24 33.28 3.00
CA ALA A 791 -26.71 34.29 2.08
C ALA A 791 -27.52 34.42 0.78
N ALA A 792 -27.89 33.30 0.14
CA ALA A 792 -28.62 33.34 -1.13
C ALA A 792 -30.07 33.88 -1.00
N PRO A 793 -30.88 33.46 0.00
CA PRO A 793 -32.19 34.08 0.26
C PRO A 793 -32.10 35.58 0.60
N LEU A 794 -31.09 36.00 1.35
CA LEU A 794 -30.89 37.41 1.71
C LEU A 794 -30.51 38.26 0.49
N MET A 795 -29.66 37.74 -0.40
CA MET A 795 -29.40 38.36 -1.70
C MET A 795 -30.69 38.53 -2.50
N LEU A 796 -31.54 37.49 -2.58
CA LEU A 796 -32.80 37.55 -3.31
C LEU A 796 -33.75 38.61 -2.72
N LEU A 797 -33.85 38.69 -1.39
CA LEU A 797 -34.62 39.71 -0.69
C LEU A 797 -34.17 41.13 -1.07
N LEU A 798 -32.85 41.38 -1.08
CA LEU A 798 -32.28 42.68 -1.45
C LEU A 798 -32.55 43.03 -2.93
N ILE A 799 -32.41 42.06 -3.83
CA ILE A 799 -32.69 42.25 -5.26
C ILE A 799 -34.17 42.61 -5.46
N TYR A 800 -35.10 41.91 -4.81
CA TYR A 800 -36.53 42.25 -4.89
C TYR A 800 -36.84 43.62 -4.30
N TRP A 801 -36.28 43.96 -3.14
CA TRP A 801 -36.47 45.26 -2.51
C TRP A 801 -36.01 46.41 -3.41
N LEU A 802 -34.83 46.30 -4.00
CA LEU A 802 -34.31 47.27 -4.98
C LEU A 802 -35.14 47.31 -6.26
N SER A 803 -35.64 46.16 -6.71
CA SER A 803 -36.49 46.07 -7.88
C SER A 803 -37.79 46.85 -7.70
N ILE A 804 -38.41 46.78 -6.53
CA ILE A 804 -39.62 47.55 -6.20
C ILE A 804 -39.34 49.05 -6.32
N ILE A 805 -38.24 49.53 -5.73
CA ILE A 805 -37.83 50.95 -5.81
C ILE A 805 -37.61 51.39 -7.26
N LEU A 806 -37.00 50.55 -8.11
CA LEU A 806 -36.76 50.87 -9.53
C LEU A 806 -38.05 50.86 -10.36
N ILE A 807 -39.01 49.99 -10.02
CA ILE A 807 -40.35 49.96 -10.65
C ILE A 807 -41.13 51.22 -10.27
N GLU A 808 -41.16 51.60 -8.98
CA GLU A 808 -41.86 52.81 -8.51
C GLU A 808 -41.34 54.09 -9.17
N ASN A 809 -40.04 54.13 -9.46
CA ASN A 809 -39.39 55.24 -10.18
C ASN A 809 -39.57 55.17 -11.71
N ASN A 810 -40.38 54.25 -12.24
CA ASN A 810 -40.60 54.01 -13.67
C ASN A 810 -39.31 53.75 -14.49
N LYS A 811 -38.26 53.24 -13.84
CA LYS A 811 -36.96 52.92 -14.50
C LYS A 811 -36.88 51.48 -14.99
N LEU A 812 -37.76 50.60 -14.51
CA LEU A 812 -37.69 49.17 -14.77
C LEU A 812 -39.07 48.54 -14.94
N ASN A 813 -39.22 47.69 -15.96
CA ASN A 813 -40.43 46.88 -16.15
C ASN A 813 -40.42 45.68 -15.20
N GLN A 814 -41.59 45.35 -14.63
CA GLN A 814 -41.77 44.19 -13.76
C GLN A 814 -41.27 42.87 -14.39
N HIS A 815 -41.41 42.70 -15.71
CA HIS A 815 -40.95 41.49 -16.41
C HIS A 815 -39.41 41.39 -16.47
N HIS A 816 -38.69 42.51 -16.59
CA HIS A 816 -37.23 42.49 -16.62
C HIS A 816 -36.64 42.09 -15.25
N VAL A 817 -37.34 42.36 -14.16
CA VAL A 817 -36.95 41.91 -12.81
C VAL A 817 -36.88 40.38 -12.75
N ILE A 818 -37.87 39.69 -13.30
CA ILE A 818 -37.94 38.22 -13.28
C ILE A 818 -36.75 37.62 -14.04
N MET A 819 -36.38 38.18 -15.20
CA MET A 819 -35.21 37.75 -15.96
C MET A 819 -33.91 37.94 -15.17
N VAL A 820 -33.69 39.13 -14.60
CA VAL A 820 -32.46 39.44 -13.85
C VAL A 820 -32.34 38.56 -12.60
N VAL A 821 -33.44 38.33 -11.88
CA VAL A 821 -33.48 37.41 -10.73
C VAL A 821 -33.11 35.98 -11.16
N ALA A 822 -33.74 35.47 -12.23
CA ALA A 822 -33.46 34.11 -12.73
C ALA A 822 -32.00 33.95 -13.19
N PHE A 823 -31.46 34.91 -13.96
CA PHE A 823 -30.05 34.89 -14.34
C PHE A 823 -29.14 34.88 -13.12
N THR A 824 -29.42 35.73 -12.12
CA THR A 824 -28.60 35.81 -10.90
C THR A 824 -28.60 34.49 -10.12
N MET A 825 -29.74 33.79 -10.04
CA MET A 825 -29.82 32.48 -9.41
C MET A 825 -28.99 31.43 -10.14
N PHE A 826 -29.14 31.30 -11.46
CA PHE A 826 -28.37 30.33 -12.25
C PHE A 826 -26.86 30.62 -12.23
N MET A 827 -26.47 31.89 -12.29
CA MET A 827 -25.05 32.28 -12.16
C MET A 827 -24.49 31.92 -10.77
N THR A 828 -25.25 32.14 -9.70
CA THR A 828 -24.84 31.79 -8.33
C THR A 828 -24.67 30.29 -8.18
N GLU A 829 -25.66 29.50 -8.62
CA GLU A 829 -25.63 28.03 -8.56
C GLU A 829 -24.44 27.46 -9.33
N SER A 830 -24.18 27.97 -10.54
CA SER A 830 -23.07 27.54 -11.37
C SER A 830 -21.70 27.81 -10.71
N LEU A 831 -21.53 28.98 -10.07
CA LEU A 831 -20.32 29.31 -9.31
C LEU A 831 -20.11 28.42 -8.09
N VAL A 832 -21.19 28.02 -7.41
CA VAL A 832 -21.12 27.07 -6.28
C VAL A 832 -20.64 25.70 -6.76
N ILE A 833 -21.16 25.21 -7.90
CA ILE A 833 -20.71 23.95 -8.51
C ILE A 833 -19.21 24.02 -8.82
N VAL A 834 -18.73 25.10 -9.43
CA VAL A 834 -17.28 25.31 -9.68
C VAL A 834 -16.49 25.36 -8.37
N GLY A 835 -17.01 26.01 -7.33
CA GLY A 835 -16.41 26.07 -6.00
C GLY A 835 -16.19 24.68 -5.41
N THR A 836 -17.19 23.79 -5.49
CA THR A 836 -17.09 22.40 -4.99
C THR A 836 -16.08 21.54 -5.76
N LEU A 837 -15.82 21.88 -7.03
CA LEU A 837 -14.84 21.20 -7.87
C LEU A 837 -13.39 21.63 -7.54
N SER A 838 -13.19 22.82 -6.99
CA SER A 838 -11.85 23.39 -6.72
C SER A 838 -10.99 22.53 -5.78
N SER A 839 -11.58 21.92 -4.75
CA SER A 839 -10.87 21.04 -3.82
C SER A 839 -10.32 19.78 -4.52
N ARG A 840 -11.13 19.18 -5.40
CA ARG A 840 -10.75 18.00 -6.19
C ARG A 840 -9.66 18.35 -7.21
N ILE A 841 -9.76 19.50 -7.89
CA ILE A 841 -8.68 20.00 -8.77
C ILE A 841 -7.37 20.15 -8.01
N GLY A 842 -7.40 20.66 -6.77
CA GLY A 842 -6.22 20.76 -5.91
C GLY A 842 -5.54 19.40 -5.69
N SER A 843 -6.32 18.36 -5.42
CA SER A 843 -5.80 16.98 -5.28
C SER A 843 -5.23 16.43 -6.60
N SER A 844 -5.86 16.70 -7.74
CA SER A 844 -5.40 16.29 -9.07
C SER A 844 -4.09 16.96 -9.46
N ILE A 845 -3.89 18.25 -9.11
CA ILE A 845 -2.63 18.96 -9.34
C ILE A 845 -1.51 18.33 -8.51
N SER A 846 -1.77 17.96 -7.26
CA SER A 846 -0.78 17.26 -6.43
C SER A 846 -0.42 15.91 -7.03
N ALA A 847 -1.42 15.14 -7.48
CA ALA A 847 -1.18 13.86 -8.15
C ALA A 847 -0.38 14.03 -9.46
N ALA A 848 -0.72 15.03 -10.28
CA ALA A 848 0.01 15.36 -11.50
C ALA A 848 1.46 15.77 -11.21
N GLN A 849 1.71 16.46 -10.11
CA GLN A 849 3.06 16.83 -9.70
C GLN A 849 3.93 15.59 -9.46
N ASP A 850 3.41 14.56 -8.78
CA ASP A 850 4.15 13.30 -8.56
C ASP A 850 4.56 12.63 -9.89
N PHE A 851 3.72 12.72 -10.92
CA PHE A 851 4.05 12.21 -12.25
C PHE A 851 5.05 13.08 -12.99
N PHE A 852 4.95 14.41 -12.89
CA PHE A 852 5.93 15.30 -13.51
C PHE A 852 7.29 15.21 -12.83
N ASP A 853 7.33 15.08 -11.51
CA ASP A 853 8.57 14.84 -10.76
C ASP A 853 9.22 13.51 -11.22
N LEU A 854 8.42 12.49 -11.57
CA LEU A 854 8.92 11.25 -12.21
C LEU A 854 9.34 11.46 -13.68
N PHE A 855 8.59 12.22 -14.47
CA PHE A 855 8.89 12.46 -15.89
C PHE A 855 10.14 13.32 -16.10
N ASP A 856 10.40 14.24 -15.18
CA ASP A 856 11.55 15.14 -15.22
C ASP A 856 12.79 14.54 -14.57
N ARG A 857 12.61 13.46 -13.79
CA ARG A 857 13.74 12.75 -13.19
C ARG A 857 14.59 12.10 -14.27
N THR A 858 15.82 12.59 -14.41
CA THR A 858 16.87 11.90 -15.15
C THR A 858 17.48 10.81 -14.25
N PRO A 859 17.39 9.52 -14.60
CA PRO A 859 17.98 8.46 -13.80
C PRO A 859 19.50 8.52 -13.83
N CYS A 860 20.14 8.04 -12.76
CA CYS A 860 21.61 7.97 -12.72
C CYS A 860 22.14 6.90 -13.68
N ILE A 861 21.39 5.81 -13.83
CA ILE A 861 21.66 4.72 -14.76
C ILE A 861 20.39 4.53 -15.58
N ASP A 862 20.42 4.93 -16.86
CA ASP A 862 19.26 4.84 -17.75
C ASP A 862 19.19 3.48 -18.45
N ASN A 863 18.24 2.64 -18.03
CA ASN A 863 18.05 1.29 -18.59
C ASN A 863 17.53 1.28 -20.04
N ALA A 864 16.92 2.36 -20.52
CA ALA A 864 16.43 2.43 -21.90
C ALA A 864 17.41 3.12 -22.86
N SER A 865 18.51 3.68 -22.36
CA SER A 865 19.46 4.44 -23.18
C SER A 865 20.23 3.54 -24.15
N SER A 866 20.32 3.98 -25.40
CA SER A 866 21.19 3.40 -26.44
C SER A 866 22.57 4.06 -26.48
N GLU A 867 22.87 4.98 -25.57
CA GLU A 867 24.16 5.68 -25.49
C GLU A 867 25.24 4.79 -24.87
N GLY A 868 26.51 5.12 -25.14
CA GLY A 868 27.68 4.38 -24.64
C GLY A 868 28.41 3.63 -25.74
N GLN A 869 29.66 3.26 -25.45
CA GLN A 869 30.52 2.53 -26.36
C GLN A 869 30.11 1.06 -26.44
N GLN A 870 30.05 0.51 -27.66
CA GLN A 870 29.96 -0.93 -27.92
C GLN A 870 31.34 -1.39 -28.42
N LEU A 871 31.87 -2.47 -27.87
CA LEU A 871 33.17 -2.99 -28.29
C LEU A 871 32.98 -3.88 -29.52
N GLU A 872 33.88 -3.79 -30.50
CA GLU A 872 33.84 -4.65 -31.69
C GLU A 872 34.09 -6.13 -31.35
N THR A 873 34.92 -6.38 -30.33
CA THR A 873 35.18 -7.71 -29.79
C THR A 873 35.04 -7.70 -28.28
N PHE A 874 34.22 -8.62 -27.77
CA PHE A 874 34.01 -8.81 -26.34
C PHE A 874 34.73 -10.10 -25.91
N ARG A 875 35.83 -9.96 -25.17
CA ARG A 875 36.66 -11.07 -24.70
C ARG A 875 36.18 -11.57 -23.33
N GLY A 876 35.58 -10.69 -22.51
CA GLY A 876 35.06 -11.05 -21.20
C GLY A 876 36.10 -11.00 -20.08
N GLU A 877 37.10 -10.12 -20.20
CA GLU A 877 38.01 -9.76 -19.11
C GLU A 877 37.33 -8.78 -18.14
N ILE A 878 37.43 -9.03 -16.83
CA ILE A 878 36.81 -8.21 -15.78
C ILE A 878 37.87 -7.79 -14.76
N GLN A 879 37.97 -6.49 -14.47
CA GLN A 879 38.92 -5.94 -13.51
C GLN A 879 38.25 -4.96 -12.54
N PHE A 880 38.41 -5.20 -11.25
CA PHE A 880 38.04 -4.28 -10.18
C PHE A 880 39.31 -3.59 -9.69
N GLU A 881 39.33 -2.25 -9.70
CA GLU A 881 40.48 -1.44 -9.26
C GLU A 881 40.10 -0.55 -8.07
N GLN A 882 40.56 -0.93 -6.88
CA GLN A 882 40.41 -0.16 -5.64
C GLN A 882 38.95 0.27 -5.37
N VAL A 883 38.00 -0.63 -5.69
CA VAL A 883 36.57 -0.33 -5.65
C VAL A 883 36.09 -0.13 -4.22
N LYS A 884 35.36 0.96 -4.00
CA LYS A 884 34.56 1.19 -2.80
C LYS A 884 33.09 1.27 -3.19
N PHE A 885 32.24 0.67 -2.37
CA PHE A 885 30.81 0.67 -2.60
C PHE A 885 30.00 0.64 -1.30
N ALA A 886 28.92 1.41 -1.28
CA ALA A 886 27.87 1.40 -0.27
C ALA A 886 26.52 1.54 -0.99
N TYR A 887 25.48 0.85 -0.52
CA TYR A 887 24.15 0.96 -1.11
C TYR A 887 23.59 2.39 -0.88
N PRO A 888 22.91 3.00 -1.87
CA PRO A 888 22.40 4.37 -1.75
C PRO A 888 21.41 4.59 -0.60
N THR A 889 20.67 3.55 -0.21
CA THR A 889 19.74 3.56 0.93
C THR A 889 20.47 3.52 2.28
N ARG A 890 21.74 3.10 2.32
CA ARG A 890 22.59 3.00 3.51
C ARG A 890 24.02 3.46 3.20
N PRO A 891 24.23 4.75 2.89
CA PRO A 891 25.52 5.26 2.38
C PRO A 891 26.66 5.15 3.40
N THR A 892 26.34 5.05 4.71
CA THR A 892 27.31 4.93 5.80
C THR A 892 27.83 3.49 5.97
N ALA A 893 27.15 2.49 5.43
CA ALA A 893 27.52 1.09 5.55
C ALA A 893 28.31 0.66 4.31
N LEU A 894 29.64 0.76 4.39
CA LEU A 894 30.53 0.36 3.31
C LEU A 894 30.55 -1.18 3.18
N ILE A 895 30.17 -1.68 2.00
CA ILE A 895 30.10 -3.11 1.70
C ILE A 895 31.38 -3.62 1.05
N LEU A 896 31.94 -2.85 0.11
CA LEU A 896 33.23 -3.13 -0.50
C LEU A 896 34.21 -2.00 -0.17
N ASN A 897 35.43 -2.35 0.21
CA ASN A 897 36.43 -1.37 0.61
C ASN A 897 37.77 -1.65 -0.09
N LYS A 898 38.18 -0.76 -1.00
CA LYS A 898 39.42 -0.94 -1.78
C LYS A 898 39.52 -2.33 -2.42
N PHE A 899 38.38 -2.85 -2.89
CA PHE A 899 38.28 -4.18 -3.49
C PHE A 899 39.03 -4.23 -4.82
N GLN A 900 39.82 -5.28 -5.04
CA GLN A 900 40.64 -5.46 -6.23
C GLN A 900 40.62 -6.92 -6.68
N LEU A 901 40.26 -7.17 -7.93
CA LEU A 901 40.14 -8.51 -8.51
C LEU A 901 40.30 -8.44 -10.03
N THR A 902 41.04 -9.37 -10.61
CA THR A 902 41.21 -9.50 -12.07
C THR A 902 40.81 -10.91 -12.49
N ILE A 903 39.89 -11.00 -13.46
CA ILE A 903 39.37 -12.24 -14.03
C ILE A 903 39.68 -12.23 -15.52
N LYS A 904 40.48 -13.20 -15.99
CA LYS A 904 40.85 -13.30 -17.41
C LYS A 904 39.72 -13.97 -18.21
N PRO A 905 39.66 -13.71 -19.54
CA PRO A 905 38.73 -14.40 -20.44
C PRO A 905 38.78 -15.93 -20.30
N GLY A 906 37.61 -16.57 -20.26
CA GLY A 906 37.49 -18.03 -20.21
C GLY A 906 37.65 -18.64 -18.81
N GLN A 907 37.99 -17.85 -17.79
CA GLN A 907 38.18 -18.37 -16.43
C GLN A 907 36.86 -18.58 -15.68
N ARG A 908 36.83 -19.64 -14.88
CA ARG A 908 35.81 -19.94 -13.88
C ARG A 908 36.29 -19.49 -12.51
N VAL A 909 35.59 -18.52 -11.93
CA VAL A 909 35.94 -17.91 -10.66
C VAL A 909 34.84 -18.13 -9.65
N ALA A 910 35.20 -18.61 -8.45
CA ALA A 910 34.27 -18.73 -7.35
C ALA A 910 34.43 -17.59 -6.34
N LEU A 911 33.30 -17.04 -5.88
CA LEU A 911 33.23 -16.06 -4.81
C LEU A 911 32.62 -16.72 -3.57
N VAL A 912 33.40 -16.85 -2.49
CA VAL A 912 32.97 -17.44 -1.22
C VAL A 912 33.24 -16.48 -0.06
N GLY A 913 32.52 -16.62 1.04
CA GLY A 913 32.61 -15.68 2.16
C GLY A 913 31.39 -15.74 3.07
N THR A 914 31.47 -15.07 4.22
CA THR A 914 30.37 -14.99 5.20
C THR A 914 29.16 -14.22 4.66
N TYR A 915 27.99 -14.37 5.30
CA TYR A 915 26.80 -13.61 4.90
C TYR A 915 27.07 -12.10 5.03
N GLY A 916 26.67 -11.31 4.03
CA GLY A 916 26.86 -9.85 4.03
C GLY A 916 28.27 -9.36 3.67
N CYS A 917 29.21 -10.24 3.30
CA CYS A 917 30.58 -9.83 2.93
C CYS A 917 30.73 -9.17 1.54
N GLY A 918 29.65 -9.05 0.75
CA GLY A 918 29.63 -8.38 -0.55
C GLY A 918 29.61 -9.27 -1.80
N LYS A 919 29.44 -10.59 -1.68
CA LYS A 919 29.43 -11.54 -2.83
C LYS A 919 28.42 -11.17 -3.92
N THR A 920 27.13 -11.11 -3.55
CA THR A 920 26.04 -10.75 -4.47
C THR A 920 26.18 -9.30 -4.96
N THR A 921 26.77 -8.43 -4.16
CA THR A 921 27.05 -7.04 -4.57
C THR A 921 28.00 -6.97 -5.77
N ILE A 922 28.97 -7.88 -5.89
CA ILE A 922 29.86 -7.96 -7.06
C ILE A 922 29.07 -8.26 -8.33
N ILE A 923 28.14 -9.22 -8.29
CA ILE A 923 27.25 -9.54 -9.42
C ILE A 923 26.36 -8.32 -9.76
N GLN A 924 25.81 -7.64 -8.76
CA GLN A 924 24.97 -6.46 -8.97
C GLN A 924 25.73 -5.27 -9.58
N LEU A 925 27.03 -5.13 -9.27
CA LEU A 925 27.90 -4.11 -9.88
C LEU A 925 28.26 -4.48 -11.33
N LEU A 926 28.46 -5.77 -11.63
CA LEU A 926 28.67 -6.24 -13.01
C LEU A 926 27.43 -6.01 -13.88
N GLU A 927 26.25 -6.38 -13.39
CA GLU A 927 24.96 -6.07 -14.05
C GLU A 927 24.65 -4.56 -14.11
N ARG A 928 25.53 -3.73 -13.50
CA ARG A 928 25.40 -2.28 -13.40
C ARG A 928 24.02 -1.87 -12.89
N PHE A 929 23.52 -2.59 -11.89
CA PHE A 929 22.35 -2.17 -11.12
C PHE A 929 22.69 -0.97 -10.22
N TYR A 930 23.96 -0.87 -9.85
CA TYR A 930 24.56 0.27 -9.15
C TYR A 930 25.91 0.59 -9.77
N ASP A 931 26.31 1.85 -9.70
CA ASP A 931 27.69 2.26 -10.02
C ASP A 931 28.54 2.26 -8.74
N VAL A 932 29.85 2.07 -8.91
CA VAL A 932 30.82 2.14 -7.81
C VAL A 932 30.94 3.57 -7.26
N THR A 933 31.14 3.75 -5.95
CA THR A 933 31.27 5.09 -5.36
C THR A 933 32.68 5.66 -5.55
N HIS A 934 33.71 4.82 -5.42
CA HIS A 934 35.11 5.14 -5.74
C HIS A 934 35.79 3.94 -6.38
N GLY A 935 36.88 4.18 -7.12
CA GLY A 935 37.57 3.15 -7.91
C GLY A 935 36.96 2.98 -9.32
N GLN A 936 37.38 1.93 -10.02
CA GLN A 936 36.91 1.63 -11.37
C GLN A 936 36.59 0.14 -11.53
N LEU A 937 35.56 -0.16 -12.33
CA LEU A 937 35.23 -1.50 -12.80
C LEU A 937 35.42 -1.51 -14.31
N LEU A 938 36.47 -2.19 -14.77
CA LEU A 938 36.85 -2.26 -16.18
C LEU A 938 36.42 -3.60 -16.78
N ILE A 939 35.89 -3.55 -18.00
CA ILE A 939 35.54 -4.70 -18.82
C ILE A 939 36.28 -4.57 -20.14
N ASP A 940 37.12 -5.56 -20.44
CA ASP A 940 38.06 -5.53 -21.56
C ASP A 940 38.88 -4.22 -21.62
N GLY A 941 39.27 -3.70 -20.45
CA GLY A 941 40.06 -2.47 -20.28
C GLY A 941 39.26 -1.16 -20.35
N VAL A 942 37.94 -1.21 -20.55
CA VAL A 942 37.07 -0.01 -20.59
C VAL A 942 36.18 0.04 -19.36
N ASP A 943 36.10 1.21 -18.72
CA ASP A 943 35.21 1.42 -17.57
C ASP A 943 33.75 1.12 -17.96
N ILE A 944 33.10 0.26 -17.18
CA ILE A 944 31.72 -0.18 -17.38
C ILE A 944 30.74 0.99 -17.52
N ARG A 945 31.04 2.14 -16.92
CA ARG A 945 30.20 3.34 -16.98
C ARG A 945 30.12 3.95 -18.38
N LYS A 946 31.16 3.74 -19.20
CA LYS A 946 31.26 4.24 -20.59
C LYS A 946 30.63 3.29 -21.61
N LEU A 947 30.42 2.03 -21.24
CA LEU A 947 29.81 1.03 -22.12
C LEU A 947 28.29 1.21 -22.22
N ASN A 948 27.73 0.82 -23.36
CA ASN A 948 26.28 0.77 -23.52
C ASN A 948 25.67 -0.33 -22.63
N LEU A 949 24.66 0.03 -21.84
CA LEU A 949 24.10 -0.83 -20.80
C LEU A 949 23.30 -2.03 -21.35
N GLN A 950 22.55 -1.84 -22.44
CA GLN A 950 21.78 -2.93 -23.06
C GLN A 950 22.72 -3.93 -23.72
N TRP A 951 23.77 -3.43 -24.38
CA TRP A 951 24.78 -4.23 -25.05
C TRP A 951 25.61 -5.06 -24.06
N ILE A 952 26.05 -4.49 -22.93
CA ILE A 952 26.78 -5.29 -21.92
C ILE A 952 25.90 -6.42 -21.36
N ARG A 953 24.65 -6.13 -21.01
CA ARG A 953 23.71 -7.13 -20.47
C ARG A 953 23.32 -8.20 -21.48
N SER A 954 23.37 -7.92 -22.79
CA SER A 954 23.15 -8.97 -23.80
C SER A 954 24.29 -9.98 -23.85
N HIS A 955 25.49 -9.63 -23.38
CA HIS A 955 26.64 -10.54 -23.29
C HIS A 955 26.72 -11.26 -21.94
N PHE A 956 25.84 -10.91 -20.99
CA PHE A 956 25.77 -11.52 -19.66
C PHE A 956 24.59 -12.49 -19.56
N GLY A 957 24.83 -13.62 -18.89
CA GLY A 957 23.78 -14.55 -18.51
C GLY A 957 23.69 -14.66 -16.99
N LEU A 958 22.69 -14.01 -16.40
CA LEU A 958 22.45 -14.05 -14.97
C LEU A 958 21.51 -15.20 -14.60
N VAL A 959 21.92 -15.98 -13.61
CA VAL A 959 21.09 -16.98 -12.93
C VAL A 959 21.05 -16.63 -11.45
N SER A 960 19.90 -16.12 -11.01
CA SER A 960 19.70 -15.63 -9.64
C SER A 960 19.38 -16.75 -8.65
N GLN A 961 19.52 -16.44 -7.35
CA GLN A 961 19.25 -17.36 -6.24
C GLN A 961 17.80 -17.87 -6.24
N GLN A 962 16.85 -16.96 -6.49
CA GLN A 962 15.43 -17.27 -6.64
C GLN A 962 15.01 -16.93 -8.07
N PRO A 963 14.82 -17.94 -8.94
CA PRO A 963 14.53 -17.72 -10.35
C PRO A 963 13.08 -17.27 -10.51
N ILE A 964 12.90 -16.09 -11.10
CA ILE A 964 11.58 -15.52 -11.34
C ILE A 964 11.08 -15.94 -12.73
N LEU A 965 9.89 -16.54 -12.76
CA LEU A 965 9.13 -16.82 -13.97
C LEU A 965 7.92 -15.90 -14.02
N PHE A 966 7.71 -15.29 -15.18
CA PHE A 966 6.59 -14.41 -15.47
C PHE A 966 5.34 -15.24 -15.79
N ASP A 967 4.15 -14.64 -15.63
CA ASP A 967 2.83 -15.20 -16.01
C ASP A 967 2.72 -15.29 -17.55
N LEU A 968 3.52 -16.18 -18.14
CA LEU A 968 3.70 -16.44 -19.57
C LEU A 968 3.90 -17.95 -19.79
N THR A 969 3.93 -18.39 -21.05
CA THR A 969 4.29 -19.77 -21.38
C THR A 969 5.75 -20.08 -21.02
N ILE A 970 6.11 -21.36 -20.93
CA ILE A 970 7.51 -21.76 -20.74
C ILE A 970 8.38 -21.26 -21.89
N ALA A 971 7.90 -21.35 -23.14
CA ALA A 971 8.61 -20.83 -24.30
C ALA A 971 8.92 -19.34 -24.16
N GLU A 972 7.91 -18.52 -23.85
CA GLU A 972 8.05 -17.07 -23.67
C GLU A 972 8.94 -16.71 -22.47
N ASN A 973 8.89 -17.51 -21.41
CA ASN A 973 9.80 -17.35 -20.29
C ASN A 973 11.26 -17.63 -20.68
N ILE A 974 11.53 -18.58 -21.57
CA ILE A 974 12.89 -18.86 -22.05
C ILE A 974 13.36 -17.78 -23.02
N THR A 975 12.50 -17.32 -23.94
CA THR A 975 12.81 -16.27 -24.93
C THR A 975 12.68 -14.85 -24.39
N TYR A 976 12.42 -14.67 -23.10
CA TYR A 976 12.12 -13.38 -22.49
C TYR A 976 13.16 -12.30 -22.84
N GLY A 977 12.68 -11.18 -23.41
CA GLY A 977 13.52 -10.06 -23.88
C GLY A 977 14.23 -10.30 -25.22
N LEU A 978 13.92 -11.39 -25.93
CA LEU A 978 14.38 -11.68 -27.30
C LEU A 978 13.16 -11.73 -28.24
N GLU A 979 13.36 -11.32 -29.49
CA GLU A 979 12.32 -11.34 -30.52
C GLU A 979 12.64 -12.39 -31.59
N ASN A 980 11.60 -13.05 -32.13
CA ASN A 980 11.69 -13.95 -33.29
C ASN A 980 12.68 -15.13 -33.16
N ILE A 981 12.74 -15.78 -32.00
CA ILE A 981 13.56 -16.97 -31.79
C ILE A 981 12.82 -18.23 -32.29
N PRO A 982 13.42 -19.07 -33.15
CA PRO A 982 12.81 -20.30 -33.63
C PRO A 982 12.70 -21.33 -32.49
N MET A 983 11.67 -22.17 -32.55
CA MET A 983 11.39 -23.17 -31.51
C MET A 983 12.53 -24.15 -31.29
N ASP A 984 13.29 -24.48 -32.34
CA ASP A 984 14.41 -25.42 -32.26
C ASP A 984 15.52 -24.90 -31.32
N ASP A 985 15.79 -23.58 -31.32
CA ASP A 985 16.78 -22.98 -30.43
C ASP A 985 16.31 -22.99 -28.97
N ILE A 986 15.01 -22.77 -28.74
CA ILE A 986 14.39 -22.90 -27.41
C ILE A 986 14.55 -24.34 -26.90
N ILE A 987 14.27 -25.32 -27.75
CA ILE A 987 14.41 -26.75 -27.42
C ILE A 987 15.88 -27.10 -27.13
N ASN A 988 16.81 -26.60 -27.93
CA ASN A 988 18.24 -26.82 -27.74
C ASN A 988 18.71 -26.22 -26.40
N ALA A 989 18.30 -25.00 -26.06
CA ALA A 989 18.61 -24.38 -24.78
C ALA A 989 18.02 -25.17 -23.59
N ALA A 990 16.79 -25.66 -23.71
CA ALA A 990 16.14 -26.48 -22.69
C ALA A 990 16.76 -27.88 -22.54
N LYS A 991 17.28 -28.47 -23.63
CA LYS A 991 18.07 -29.72 -23.58
C LYS A 991 19.37 -29.49 -22.84
N LYS A 992 20.12 -28.43 -23.15
CA LYS A 992 21.35 -28.06 -22.44
C LYS A 992 21.10 -27.82 -20.96
N ALA A 993 19.96 -27.24 -20.60
CA ALA A 993 19.57 -27.02 -19.21
C ALA A 993 18.94 -28.25 -18.53
N ASN A 994 18.93 -29.42 -19.17
CA ASN A 994 18.37 -30.66 -18.64
C ASN A 994 16.91 -30.54 -18.15
N ILE A 995 16.07 -29.79 -18.87
CA ILE A 995 14.64 -29.59 -18.55
C ILE A 995 13.69 -30.01 -19.68
N HIS A 996 14.21 -30.32 -20.87
CA HIS A 996 13.40 -30.68 -22.02
C HIS A 996 12.45 -31.86 -21.79
N GLU A 997 12.94 -32.96 -21.21
CA GLU A 997 12.13 -34.16 -20.97
C GLU A 997 10.96 -33.88 -20.02
N PHE A 998 11.21 -33.11 -18.96
CA PHE A 998 10.17 -32.66 -18.04
C PHE A 998 9.13 -31.79 -18.75
N ILE A 999 9.57 -30.83 -19.58
CA ILE A 999 8.64 -29.98 -20.34
C ILE A 999 7.78 -30.83 -21.27
N GLN A 1000 8.33 -31.86 -21.94
CA GLN A 1000 7.56 -32.76 -22.79
C GLN A 1000 6.51 -33.60 -22.04
N GLN A 1001 6.72 -33.85 -20.74
CA GLN A 1001 5.75 -34.55 -19.90
C GLN A 1001 4.57 -33.65 -19.50
N LEU A 1002 4.68 -32.33 -19.65
CA LEU A 1002 3.58 -31.41 -19.36
C LEU A 1002 2.48 -31.52 -20.42
N PRO A 1003 1.19 -31.37 -20.04
CA PRO A 1003 0.06 -31.54 -20.97
C PRO A 1003 0.11 -30.65 -22.22
N GLN A 1004 0.69 -29.45 -22.11
CA GLN A 1004 0.83 -28.48 -23.21
C GLN A 1004 2.29 -28.25 -23.64
N GLY A 1005 3.22 -29.08 -23.16
CA GLY A 1005 4.64 -28.92 -23.47
C GLY A 1005 5.15 -27.52 -23.09
N TYR A 1006 5.82 -26.88 -24.04
CA TYR A 1006 6.34 -25.50 -23.93
C TYR A 1006 5.28 -24.40 -23.90
N ASN A 1007 4.05 -24.68 -24.32
CA ASN A 1007 2.93 -23.74 -24.28
C ASN A 1007 2.24 -23.72 -22.91
N THR A 1008 2.73 -24.51 -21.95
CA THR A 1008 2.21 -24.51 -20.59
C THR A 1008 2.47 -23.15 -19.94
N ASN A 1009 1.42 -22.49 -19.45
CA ASN A 1009 1.54 -21.27 -18.67
C ASN A 1009 2.12 -21.55 -17.28
N VAL A 1010 3.12 -20.78 -16.90
CA VAL A 1010 3.78 -20.82 -15.59
C VAL A 1010 3.67 -19.44 -14.92
N GLY A 1011 4.05 -19.35 -13.64
CA GLY A 1011 3.95 -18.12 -12.85
C GLY A 1011 2.96 -18.28 -11.69
N ASN A 1012 2.43 -17.17 -11.18
CA ASN A 1012 1.47 -17.14 -10.08
C ASN A 1012 0.08 -17.65 -10.49
N LYS A 1013 -0.30 -17.48 -11.77
CA LYS A 1013 -1.58 -17.95 -12.31
C LYS A 1013 -1.50 -19.30 -13.04
N GLY A 1014 -0.28 -19.81 -13.24
CA GLY A 1014 0.00 -21.01 -14.03
C GLY A 1014 0.32 -22.25 -13.18
N CYS A 1015 0.95 -23.24 -13.82
CA CYS A 1015 1.41 -24.45 -13.15
C CYS A 1015 2.53 -24.14 -12.15
N LEU A 1016 2.44 -24.68 -10.93
CA LEU A 1016 3.46 -24.53 -9.91
C LEU A 1016 4.62 -25.49 -10.17
N LEU A 1017 5.76 -24.94 -10.56
CA LEU A 1017 7.01 -25.66 -10.75
C LEU A 1017 7.84 -25.75 -9.46
N SER A 1018 8.60 -26.83 -9.30
CA SER A 1018 9.57 -26.96 -8.20
C SER A 1018 10.69 -25.92 -8.33
N GLY A 1019 11.37 -25.59 -7.22
CA GLY A 1019 12.52 -24.68 -7.25
C GLY A 1019 13.61 -25.16 -8.22
N GLY A 1020 13.81 -26.48 -8.27
CA GLY A 1020 14.64 -27.21 -9.23
C GLY A 1020 14.34 -26.85 -10.69
N GLU A 1021 13.09 -27.05 -11.09
CA GLU A 1021 12.61 -26.79 -12.44
C GLU A 1021 12.70 -25.30 -12.83
N LYS A 1022 12.31 -24.40 -11.92
CA LYS A 1022 12.39 -22.95 -12.18
C LYS A 1022 13.82 -22.50 -12.46
N GLN A 1023 14.80 -23.04 -11.74
CA GLN A 1023 16.20 -22.72 -11.97
C GLN A 1023 16.67 -23.22 -13.33
N ARG A 1024 16.32 -24.45 -13.72
CA ARG A 1024 16.69 -25.00 -15.02
C ARG A 1024 16.07 -24.20 -16.18
N ILE A 1025 14.85 -23.70 -16.02
CA ILE A 1025 14.25 -22.75 -16.98
C ILE A 1025 15.05 -21.44 -17.02
N SER A 1026 15.46 -20.90 -15.86
CA SER A 1026 16.33 -19.71 -15.81
C SER A 1026 17.70 -19.95 -16.45
N ILE A 1027 18.26 -21.16 -16.33
CA ILE A 1027 19.50 -21.57 -16.99
C ILE A 1027 19.27 -21.64 -18.50
N ALA A 1028 18.20 -22.29 -18.97
CA ALA A 1028 17.85 -22.33 -20.39
C ALA A 1028 17.72 -20.91 -20.98
N ARG A 1029 17.05 -20.01 -20.25
CA ARG A 1029 16.93 -18.59 -20.59
C ARG A 1029 18.29 -17.89 -20.71
N ALA A 1030 19.21 -18.13 -19.78
CA ALA A 1030 20.55 -17.56 -19.82
C ALA A 1030 21.38 -18.14 -20.99
N LEU A 1031 21.29 -19.45 -21.24
CA LEU A 1031 22.04 -20.13 -22.30
C LEU A 1031 21.56 -19.79 -23.71
N LEU A 1032 20.27 -19.52 -23.89
CA LEU A 1032 19.71 -19.14 -25.19
C LEU A 1032 20.39 -17.88 -25.76
N ARG A 1033 20.84 -16.96 -24.89
CA ARG A 1033 21.52 -15.71 -25.28
C ARG A 1033 22.98 -15.90 -25.71
N GLN A 1034 23.54 -17.10 -25.53
CA GLN A 1034 24.95 -17.41 -25.78
C GLN A 1034 25.91 -16.39 -25.12
N PRO A 1035 25.79 -16.13 -23.81
CA PRO A 1035 26.55 -15.08 -23.14
C PRO A 1035 28.03 -15.42 -23.05
N LYS A 1036 28.88 -14.41 -23.13
CA LYS A 1036 30.32 -14.52 -22.95
C LYS A 1036 30.75 -14.45 -21.49
N VAL A 1037 29.92 -13.87 -20.63
CA VAL A 1037 30.06 -13.94 -19.17
C VAL A 1037 28.82 -14.56 -18.56
N LEU A 1038 28.98 -15.64 -17.79
CA LEU A 1038 27.91 -16.23 -16.99
C LEU A 1038 28.06 -15.83 -15.52
N LEU A 1039 26.96 -15.36 -14.93
CA LEU A 1039 26.88 -14.92 -13.55
C LEU A 1039 25.92 -15.83 -12.78
N PHE A 1040 26.44 -16.58 -11.83
CA PHE A 1040 25.65 -17.47 -10.98
C PHE A 1040 25.61 -16.92 -9.56
N ASP A 1041 24.44 -16.49 -9.10
CA ASP A 1041 24.23 -16.02 -7.74
C ASP A 1041 23.52 -17.10 -6.93
N GLU A 1042 24.29 -17.93 -6.22
CA GLU A 1042 23.79 -19.05 -5.39
C GLU A 1042 22.80 -19.99 -6.09
N PRO A 1043 23.18 -20.57 -7.26
CA PRO A 1043 22.24 -21.30 -8.13
C PRO A 1043 21.68 -22.60 -7.53
N THR A 1044 22.24 -23.10 -6.42
CA THR A 1044 21.91 -24.39 -5.80
C THR A 1044 21.33 -24.27 -4.38
N SER A 1045 21.10 -23.05 -3.89
CA SER A 1045 20.71 -22.79 -2.49
C SER A 1045 19.35 -23.39 -2.09
N ALA A 1046 18.42 -23.54 -3.03
CA ALA A 1046 17.05 -24.03 -2.79
C ALA A 1046 16.80 -25.46 -3.30
N MET A 1047 17.86 -26.28 -3.47
CA MET A 1047 17.75 -27.57 -4.17
C MET A 1047 18.16 -28.80 -3.36
N ASP A 1048 17.49 -29.90 -3.72
CA ASP A 1048 17.85 -31.27 -3.34
C ASP A 1048 19.15 -31.70 -4.05
N SER A 1049 19.91 -32.58 -3.40
CA SER A 1049 21.23 -33.02 -3.86
C SER A 1049 21.25 -33.64 -5.26
N HIS A 1050 20.16 -34.28 -5.69
CA HIS A 1050 20.06 -34.86 -7.03
C HIS A 1050 19.94 -33.79 -8.12
N ASN A 1051 19.10 -32.76 -7.91
CA ASN A 1051 18.98 -31.65 -8.85
C ASN A 1051 20.24 -30.78 -8.89
N GLU A 1052 20.97 -30.69 -7.78
CA GLU A 1052 22.26 -29.99 -7.71
C GLU A 1052 23.31 -30.60 -8.64
N GLN A 1053 23.46 -31.92 -8.64
CA GLN A 1053 24.39 -32.63 -9.54
C GLN A 1053 24.08 -32.36 -11.00
N VAL A 1054 22.80 -32.43 -11.39
CA VAL A 1054 22.36 -32.18 -12.77
C VAL A 1054 22.71 -30.76 -13.23
N ILE A 1055 22.54 -29.75 -12.36
CA ILE A 1055 22.93 -28.38 -12.69
C ILE A 1055 24.45 -28.26 -12.80
N GLN A 1056 25.20 -28.90 -11.89
CA GLN A 1056 26.67 -28.87 -11.94
C GLN A 1056 27.20 -29.49 -13.25
N GLU A 1057 26.62 -30.61 -13.68
CA GLU A 1057 26.92 -31.24 -14.98
C GLU A 1057 26.62 -30.28 -16.13
N THR A 1058 25.44 -29.65 -16.15
CA THR A 1058 25.09 -28.62 -17.13
C THR A 1058 26.11 -27.48 -17.18
N LEU A 1059 26.58 -26.99 -16.02
CA LEU A 1059 27.56 -25.90 -15.95
C LEU A 1059 28.92 -26.32 -16.52
N GLU A 1060 29.33 -27.57 -16.30
CA GLU A 1060 30.57 -28.11 -16.82
C GLU A 1060 30.49 -28.34 -18.33
N GLU A 1061 29.39 -28.91 -18.84
CA GLU A 1061 29.14 -29.09 -20.27
C GLU A 1061 29.16 -27.77 -21.04
N VAL A 1062 28.49 -26.75 -20.49
CA VAL A 1062 28.41 -25.42 -21.10
C VAL A 1062 29.79 -24.76 -21.22
N GLN A 1063 30.67 -24.97 -20.24
CA GLN A 1063 32.04 -24.46 -20.29
C GLN A 1063 32.89 -25.24 -21.31
N VAL A 1064 32.72 -26.56 -21.40
CA VAL A 1064 33.46 -27.40 -22.36
C VAL A 1064 33.10 -27.03 -23.80
N GLU A 1065 31.84 -26.69 -24.05
CA GLU A 1065 31.36 -26.26 -25.37
C GLU A 1065 31.95 -24.91 -25.82
N ASP A 1066 32.09 -23.94 -24.90
CA ASP A 1066 32.72 -22.64 -25.17
C ASP A 1066 33.81 -22.33 -24.13
N PRO A 1067 35.07 -22.75 -24.36
CA PRO A 1067 36.17 -22.51 -23.43
C PRO A 1067 36.55 -21.03 -23.30
N THR A 1068 36.03 -20.16 -24.16
CA THR A 1068 36.26 -18.71 -24.09
C THR A 1068 35.31 -17.99 -23.12
N ARG A 1069 34.33 -18.71 -22.56
CA ARG A 1069 33.31 -18.13 -21.68
C ARG A 1069 33.83 -17.91 -20.26
N THR A 1070 33.74 -16.68 -19.77
CA THR A 1070 34.08 -16.36 -18.38
C THR A 1070 32.88 -16.71 -17.48
N SER A 1071 33.11 -17.37 -16.35
CA SER A 1071 32.04 -17.77 -15.44
C SER A 1071 32.35 -17.32 -14.02
N ILE A 1072 31.43 -16.60 -13.38
CA ILE A 1072 31.54 -16.17 -11.98
C ILE A 1072 30.44 -16.85 -11.18
N ILE A 1073 30.85 -17.60 -10.15
CA ILE A 1073 29.97 -18.41 -9.33
C ILE A 1073 30.05 -17.93 -7.87
N VAL A 1074 28.98 -17.32 -7.39
CA VAL A 1074 28.76 -17.12 -5.95
C VAL A 1074 28.15 -18.40 -5.42
N ALA A 1075 28.87 -19.12 -4.55
CA ALA A 1075 28.40 -20.38 -4.00
C ALA A 1075 28.45 -20.37 -2.48
N HIS A 1076 27.38 -20.88 -1.88
CA HIS A 1076 27.36 -21.28 -0.47
C HIS A 1076 27.76 -22.76 -0.30
N ARG A 1077 27.62 -23.59 -1.35
CA ARG A 1077 27.98 -25.02 -1.35
C ARG A 1077 29.31 -25.24 -2.07
N LEU A 1078 30.30 -25.73 -1.34
CA LEU A 1078 31.69 -25.85 -1.82
C LEU A 1078 31.90 -26.97 -2.84
N SER A 1079 30.95 -27.90 -2.97
CA SER A 1079 30.89 -28.94 -4.02
C SER A 1079 30.98 -28.33 -5.43
N THR A 1080 30.24 -27.24 -5.65
CA THR A 1080 30.06 -26.60 -6.97
C THR A 1080 31.26 -25.79 -7.46
N ILE A 1081 32.20 -25.45 -6.58
CA ILE A 1081 33.32 -24.55 -6.90
C ILE A 1081 34.67 -25.26 -7.00
N ARG A 1082 34.71 -26.58 -6.77
CA ARG A 1082 35.95 -27.39 -6.86
C ARG A 1082 36.58 -27.35 -8.25
N SER A 1083 35.75 -27.25 -9.28
CA SER A 1083 36.18 -27.21 -10.69
C SER A 1083 36.45 -25.79 -11.21
N CYS A 1084 36.51 -24.78 -10.32
CA CYS A 1084 36.90 -23.42 -10.70
C CYS A 1084 38.42 -23.26 -10.83
N ASP A 1085 38.86 -22.40 -11.74
CA ASP A 1085 40.28 -22.10 -11.96
C ASP A 1085 40.91 -21.46 -10.74
N PHE A 1086 40.19 -20.56 -10.06
CA PHE A 1086 40.55 -20.07 -8.75
C PHE A 1086 39.32 -19.62 -7.96
N ILE A 1087 39.52 -19.51 -6.65
CA ILE A 1087 38.48 -19.18 -5.67
C ILE A 1087 38.95 -17.95 -4.91
N CYS A 1088 38.06 -16.97 -4.75
CA CYS A 1088 38.27 -15.76 -3.96
C CYS A 1088 37.44 -15.80 -2.68
N VAL A 1089 38.12 -15.73 -1.54
CA VAL A 1089 37.49 -15.68 -0.22
C VAL A 1089 37.34 -14.22 0.22
N LEU A 1090 36.10 -13.80 0.39
CA LEU A 1090 35.70 -12.46 0.81
C LEU A 1090 35.39 -12.42 2.31
N ASP A 1091 35.99 -11.46 3.01
CA ASP A 1091 35.59 -11.08 4.36
C ASP A 1091 35.52 -9.56 4.51
N LYS A 1092 34.43 -9.05 5.10
CA LYS A 1092 34.17 -7.61 5.33
C LYS A 1092 34.50 -6.69 4.13
N GLY A 1093 34.22 -7.14 2.90
CA GLY A 1093 34.44 -6.37 1.68
C GLY A 1093 35.87 -6.36 1.15
N HIS A 1094 36.75 -7.21 1.68
CA HIS A 1094 38.12 -7.43 1.24
C HIS A 1094 38.33 -8.88 0.78
N ILE A 1095 39.27 -9.09 -0.13
CA ILE A 1095 39.72 -10.45 -0.47
C ILE A 1095 40.82 -10.85 0.50
N VAL A 1096 40.61 -11.95 1.20
CA VAL A 1096 41.55 -12.47 2.21
C VAL A 1096 42.42 -13.58 1.62
N GLU A 1097 41.85 -14.44 0.77
CA GLU A 1097 42.55 -15.56 0.13
C GLU A 1097 42.16 -15.68 -1.34
N ILE A 1098 43.13 -16.04 -2.18
CA ILE A 1098 42.96 -16.33 -3.60
C ILE A 1098 43.85 -17.51 -3.98
N GLY A 1099 43.28 -18.52 -4.63
CA GLY A 1099 44.06 -19.65 -5.15
C GLY A 1099 43.16 -20.73 -5.75
N THR A 1100 43.78 -21.78 -6.28
CA THR A 1100 43.06 -23.00 -6.68
C THR A 1100 42.52 -23.74 -5.46
N HIS A 1101 41.53 -24.62 -5.66
CA HIS A 1101 41.00 -25.48 -4.60
C HIS A 1101 42.11 -26.23 -3.83
N LYS A 1102 43.10 -26.77 -4.55
CA LYS A 1102 44.21 -27.54 -3.95
C LYS A 1102 45.14 -26.64 -3.13
N GLU A 1103 45.47 -25.46 -3.64
CA GLU A 1103 46.33 -24.48 -2.95
C GLU A 1103 45.67 -23.97 -1.68
N LEU A 1104 44.39 -23.60 -1.75
CA LEU A 1104 43.66 -23.08 -0.59
C LEU A 1104 43.43 -24.15 0.49
N ILE A 1105 43.27 -25.43 0.11
CA ILE A 1105 43.26 -26.53 1.08
C ILE A 1105 44.62 -26.68 1.75
N GLN A 1106 45.72 -26.57 1.01
CA GLN A 1106 47.07 -26.68 1.56
C GLN A 1106 47.47 -25.49 2.45
N GLN A 1107 46.92 -24.30 2.16
CA GLN A 1107 47.16 -23.09 2.96
C GLN A 1107 46.49 -23.12 4.34
N CYS A 1108 45.53 -24.03 4.57
CA CYS A 1108 44.82 -24.19 5.85
C CYS A 1108 44.17 -22.89 6.40
N GLY A 1109 43.78 -21.97 5.52
CA GLY A 1109 43.14 -20.69 5.86
C GLY A 1109 41.60 -20.76 6.00
N ASN A 1110 40.94 -19.62 5.85
CA ASN A 1110 39.49 -19.43 5.88
C ASN A 1110 38.77 -20.34 4.87
N TYR A 1111 39.31 -20.54 3.66
CA TYR A 1111 38.72 -21.48 2.70
C TYR A 1111 38.77 -22.93 3.20
N TYR A 1112 39.89 -23.36 3.75
CA TYR A 1112 40.06 -24.71 4.29
C TYR A 1112 39.12 -24.95 5.48
N GLN A 1113 38.95 -23.95 6.33
CA GLN A 1113 37.99 -23.98 7.42
C GLN A 1113 36.57 -24.14 6.86
N MET A 1114 36.16 -23.31 5.88
CA MET A 1114 34.89 -23.50 5.17
C MET A 1114 34.77 -24.88 4.50
N PHE A 1115 35.85 -25.44 3.95
CA PHE A 1115 35.82 -26.74 3.26
C PHE A 1115 35.65 -27.92 4.20
N THR A 1116 36.48 -27.99 5.24
CA THR A 1116 36.31 -28.93 6.35
C THR A 1116 34.94 -28.76 7.01
N THR A 1117 34.36 -27.55 6.89
CA THR A 1117 33.02 -27.26 7.38
C THR A 1117 31.91 -28.07 6.75
N GLN A 1118 32.02 -28.27 5.45
CA GLN A 1118 30.94 -28.85 4.66
C GLN A 1118 31.16 -30.34 4.37
N HIS A 1119 32.40 -30.82 4.40
CA HIS A 1119 32.77 -32.19 4.03
C HIS A 1119 32.87 -33.20 5.16
N ASN A 1120 32.83 -32.78 6.43
CA ASN A 1120 32.77 -33.72 7.56
C ASN A 1120 31.36 -34.29 7.84
N PHE A 1121 30.37 -33.94 7.00
CA PHE A 1121 28.95 -34.36 6.98
C PHE A 1121 28.65 -35.73 6.39
#